data_AF-A0A5B6ZC77-F1
#
_entry.id   AF-A0A5B6ZC77-F1
#
_cell.length_a   1.000
_cell.length_b   1.000
_cell.length_c   1.000
_cell.angle_alpha   90.00
_cell.angle_beta   90.00
_cell.angle_gamma   90.00
#
_symmetry.space_group_name_H-M   'P 1'
#
loop_
_entity.id
_entity.type
_entity.pdbx_description
1 polymer ?
#
loop_
_entity_poly.entity_id
_entity_poly.type
_entity_poly.pdbx_seq_one_letter_code
_entity_poly.pdbx_strand_id
1 'polypeptide(L)'
;ALLLSCSLHFLCLVLLYFIEKIKKKERKMFHRVLEAISGGENGNVKIKGTIVLMKKNVLDFKDINASVLDWVHELLGQKVSLQLISAVNGDPEKGLRGKLGKLAYLEDWITTFTGLTAGDAAFNVTFDWDEELAFPGAFIIRNLHHSEFYLKTLTLEDVPGHGQVHFVCNSWVYPADNYKTDRVFFNNQTYLPSETPTPLSLYREEELVNLRGDGTGKLEEWDRVYDYAYYNDLGDPDKGSEYARPVLGGSTEYPYPRRGRTGRPPAETDPKTESRLPLIMSLNIYVPRDERFGHLKMSDFLAYALKSIVQFLLPEFEALCDNTPNEFDTIQDVLKLYEGGIKLPEGPLLDTIKENIPLEMLKELVRTDGEGYFKFPMPQVIKEDKSAWRTDEEFAREMLAGVNPVIISRLQEFPPTSKLDPKVYGNQTSSITKEHIGNNMEGSSIHEAIKNNRLFILDHHDALMPYLRRINNKTSTKTYATRTLLFLKKDGTLKPLAIELSLPHPEGDQFGAINKVYTPAENGVEGSIWQLAKAYVSINDYGYHQLISHWLNTHAVIEPFVIAMNRQLSVLHPIYKLLHPHFRDTMCINAFARKTLINAGGILEEIVFSARFSMELSSMVYKNWVFPEQALPADLIKRGMAVEDSNSPHGLRLLIEDYPYAVDGLEIWSAIETWVGDYCNFYYKTDEMVQ
;
A
#
# COMPACT_ATOMS: atom_id res chain seq x y z
N ALA A 1 30.02 22.94 -27.74
CA ALA A 1 29.94 24.16 -28.56
C ALA A 1 28.51 24.44 -29.05
N LEU A 2 27.79 23.48 -29.65
CA LEU A 2 26.36 23.68 -30.01
C LEU A 2 25.37 23.72 -28.82
N LEU A 3 25.72 23.16 -27.66
CA LEU A 3 24.95 23.29 -26.41
C LEU A 3 25.07 24.68 -25.75
N LEU A 4 26.09 25.47 -26.12
CA LEU A 4 26.30 26.84 -25.62
C LEU A 4 25.55 27.91 -26.45
N SER A 5 25.05 27.60 -27.66
CA SER A 5 24.29 28.57 -28.45
C SER A 5 22.78 28.50 -28.22
N CYS A 6 22.20 27.33 -27.89
CA CYS A 6 20.79 27.22 -27.54
C CYS A 6 20.46 27.83 -26.16
N SER A 7 21.39 27.76 -25.21
CA SER A 7 21.29 28.41 -23.90
C SER A 7 21.35 29.94 -23.98
N LEU A 8 22.03 30.50 -25.00
CA LEU A 8 22.08 31.94 -25.26
C LEU A 8 20.77 32.49 -25.86
N HIS A 9 20.02 31.67 -26.60
CA HIS A 9 18.69 32.02 -27.11
C HIS A 9 17.63 32.01 -25.99
N PHE A 10 17.75 31.06 -25.06
CA PHE A 10 16.94 30.96 -23.84
C PHE A 10 17.11 32.18 -22.93
N LEU A 11 18.33 32.70 -22.78
CA LEU A 11 18.62 33.93 -22.01
C LEU A 11 18.04 35.20 -22.67
N CYS A 12 17.94 35.23 -24.00
CA CYS A 12 17.45 36.39 -24.76
C CYS A 12 15.91 36.54 -24.72
N LEU A 13 15.18 35.42 -24.70
CA LEU A 13 13.73 35.43 -24.50
C LEU A 13 13.32 35.75 -23.06
N VAL A 14 14.12 35.32 -22.07
CA VAL A 14 13.98 35.75 -20.68
C VAL A 14 14.18 37.27 -20.55
N LEU A 15 15.06 37.89 -21.34
CA LEU A 15 15.21 39.35 -21.39
C LEU A 15 13.99 40.07 -22.00
N LEU A 16 13.37 39.52 -23.06
CA LEU A 16 12.11 40.02 -23.63
C LEU A 16 10.93 39.89 -22.65
N TYR A 17 10.90 38.82 -21.86
CA TYR A 17 9.95 38.58 -20.76
C TYR A 17 10.00 39.65 -19.65
N PHE A 18 11.17 40.27 -19.40
CA PHE A 18 11.28 41.39 -18.45
C PHE A 18 10.95 42.76 -19.06
N ILE A 19 11.21 42.96 -20.36
CA ILE A 19 10.92 44.22 -21.07
C ILE A 19 9.39 44.42 -21.25
N GLU A 20 8.60 43.35 -21.41
CA GLU A 20 7.13 43.46 -21.39
C GLU A 20 6.55 43.70 -19.98
N LYS A 21 7.21 43.17 -18.93
CA LYS A 21 6.83 43.43 -17.53
C LYS A 21 6.88 44.92 -17.18
N ILE A 22 7.76 45.69 -17.82
CA ILE A 22 7.88 47.15 -17.70
C ILE A 22 6.70 47.88 -18.38
N LYS A 23 6.22 47.40 -19.55
CA LYS A 23 5.00 47.91 -20.20
C LYS A 23 3.70 47.55 -19.46
N LYS A 24 3.70 46.47 -18.68
CA LYS A 24 2.57 46.04 -17.82
C LYS A 24 2.31 46.99 -16.64
N LYS A 25 3.28 47.81 -16.23
CA LYS A 25 3.13 48.82 -15.17
C LYS A 25 2.44 50.10 -15.67
N GLU A 26 2.64 50.49 -16.93
CA GLU A 26 1.98 51.64 -17.57
C GLU A 26 0.52 51.35 -17.96
N ARG A 27 0.18 50.10 -18.35
CA ARG A 27 -1.23 49.71 -18.62
C ARG A 27 -2.12 49.69 -17.37
N LYS A 28 -1.57 49.39 -16.18
CA LYS A 28 -2.32 49.43 -14.90
C LYS A 28 -2.75 50.86 -14.51
N MET A 29 -2.05 51.88 -15.00
CA MET A 29 -2.42 53.28 -14.79
C MET A 29 -3.54 53.71 -15.74
N PHE A 30 -3.50 53.28 -17.00
CA PHE A 30 -4.52 53.60 -18.01
C PHE A 30 -5.88 52.91 -17.74
N HIS A 31 -5.88 51.70 -17.15
CA HIS A 31 -7.13 51.00 -16.79
C HIS A 31 -7.88 51.65 -15.63
N ARG A 32 -7.15 52.16 -14.62
CA ARG A 32 -7.75 52.91 -13.49
C ARG A 32 -8.37 54.25 -13.92
N VAL A 33 -7.88 54.85 -15.00
CA VAL A 33 -8.44 56.10 -15.56
C VAL A 33 -9.68 55.81 -16.41
N LEU A 34 -9.77 54.65 -17.07
CA LEU A 34 -10.96 54.23 -17.84
C LEU A 34 -12.12 53.79 -16.92
N GLU A 35 -11.85 53.10 -15.81
CA GLU A 35 -12.87 52.75 -14.81
C GLU A 35 -13.49 53.99 -14.12
N ALA A 36 -12.77 55.11 -14.06
CA ALA A 36 -13.27 56.37 -13.52
C ALA A 36 -14.15 57.17 -14.50
N ILE A 37 -14.19 56.80 -15.79
CA ILE A 37 -14.86 57.57 -16.85
C ILE A 37 -16.10 56.85 -17.41
N SER A 38 -16.21 55.52 -17.30
CA SER A 38 -17.40 54.78 -17.71
C SER A 38 -18.34 54.48 -16.54
N GLY A 39 -18.99 55.52 -16.03
CA GLY A 39 -20.20 55.36 -15.22
C GLY A 39 -21.35 54.84 -16.09
N GLY A 40 -21.81 53.63 -15.80
CA GLY A 40 -22.97 53.00 -16.43
C GLY A 40 -23.46 51.85 -15.56
N GLU A 41 -24.62 52.02 -14.94
CA GLU A 41 -25.27 51.12 -14.00
C GLU A 41 -25.64 49.77 -14.61
N ASN A 42 -25.04 48.70 -14.07
CA ASN A 42 -25.73 47.47 -13.64
C ASN A 42 -24.74 46.65 -12.79
N GLY A 43 -24.95 46.61 -11.48
CA GLY A 43 -24.03 46.01 -10.51
C GLY A 43 -24.05 44.48 -10.55
N ASN A 44 -23.14 43.86 -11.29
CA ASN A 44 -22.85 42.44 -11.11
C ASN A 44 -21.91 42.27 -9.92
N VAL A 45 -22.40 41.61 -8.86
CA VAL A 45 -21.59 41.18 -7.72
C VAL A 45 -20.50 40.22 -8.23
N LYS A 46 -19.29 40.29 -7.67
CA LYS A 46 -18.17 39.39 -8.04
C LYS A 46 -17.72 38.61 -6.82
N ILE A 47 -17.55 37.31 -6.99
CA ILE A 47 -16.99 36.42 -5.96
C ILE A 47 -15.52 36.19 -6.27
N LYS A 48 -14.66 36.40 -5.28
CA LYS A 48 -13.24 36.09 -5.38
C LYS A 48 -13.00 34.66 -4.92
N GLY A 49 -12.27 33.90 -5.71
CA GLY A 49 -11.80 32.57 -5.37
C GLY A 49 -10.28 32.51 -5.29
N THR A 50 -9.77 31.69 -4.38
CA THR A 50 -8.36 31.31 -4.29
C THR A 50 -8.24 29.82 -4.56
N ILE A 51 -7.45 29.46 -5.56
CA ILE A 51 -7.12 28.08 -5.92
C ILE A 51 -5.71 27.77 -5.47
N VAL A 52 -5.53 26.65 -4.76
CA VAL A 52 -4.22 26.11 -4.43
C VAL A 52 -3.96 24.87 -5.28
N LEU A 53 -2.85 24.86 -6.01
CA LEU A 53 -2.44 23.72 -6.83
C LEU A 53 -0.91 23.57 -6.90
N MET A 54 -0.45 22.41 -7.35
CA MET A 54 0.96 22.12 -7.64
C MET A 54 1.12 21.87 -9.15
N LYS A 55 2.02 22.61 -9.81
CA LYS A 55 2.34 22.42 -11.23
C LYS A 55 3.24 21.18 -11.43
N LYS A 56 3.18 20.54 -12.60
CA LYS A 56 4.01 19.36 -12.92
C LYS A 56 5.53 19.58 -12.77
N ASN A 57 6.04 20.74 -13.18
CA ASN A 57 7.48 21.10 -13.12
C ASN A 57 8.08 21.09 -11.71
N VAL A 58 7.22 21.20 -10.71
CA VAL A 58 7.55 21.23 -9.29
C VAL A 58 7.63 19.79 -8.73
N LEU A 59 7.22 18.82 -9.54
CA LEU A 59 7.06 17.40 -9.24
C LEU A 59 7.98 16.52 -10.12
N ASP A 60 8.39 17.00 -11.31
CA ASP A 60 9.49 16.43 -12.11
C ASP A 60 10.46 17.52 -12.62
N PHE A 61 11.66 17.56 -12.04
CA PHE A 61 12.71 18.55 -12.33
C PHE A 61 13.28 18.48 -13.77
N LYS A 62 12.97 17.43 -14.55
CA LYS A 62 13.42 17.33 -15.95
C LYS A 62 12.57 18.15 -16.91
N ASP A 63 11.36 18.54 -16.52
CA ASP A 63 10.35 19.04 -17.46
C ASP A 63 10.21 20.57 -17.46
N ILE A 64 11.33 21.29 -17.54
CA ILE A 64 11.34 22.76 -17.71
C ILE A 64 10.54 23.16 -18.97
N ASN A 65 10.42 22.26 -19.95
CA ASN A 65 9.65 22.45 -21.18
C ASN A 65 8.14 22.54 -20.95
N ALA A 66 7.57 21.81 -19.99
CA ALA A 66 6.14 21.86 -19.66
C ALA A 66 5.64 23.28 -19.31
N SER A 67 6.34 24.01 -18.44
CA SER A 67 6.01 25.43 -18.13
C SER A 67 6.14 26.37 -19.32
N VAL A 68 7.03 26.07 -20.28
CA VAL A 68 7.19 26.85 -21.51
C VAL A 68 6.04 26.58 -22.47
N LEU A 69 5.58 25.33 -22.60
CA LEU A 69 4.45 24.95 -23.43
C LEU A 69 3.13 25.49 -22.88
N ASP A 70 2.92 25.42 -21.56
CA ASP A 70 1.75 26.01 -20.91
C ASP A 70 1.73 27.55 -21.08
N TRP A 71 2.90 28.19 -21.07
CA TRP A 71 3.02 29.63 -21.36
C TRP A 71 2.59 29.97 -22.79
N VAL A 72 3.00 29.15 -23.77
CA VAL A 72 2.55 29.28 -25.17
C VAL A 72 1.04 29.08 -25.28
N HIS A 73 0.47 28.10 -24.58
CA HIS A 73 -0.98 27.85 -24.58
C HIS A 73 -1.77 29.04 -24.02
N GLU A 74 -1.32 29.63 -22.90
CA GLU A 74 -1.93 30.85 -22.33
C GLU A 74 -1.90 32.03 -23.31
N LEU A 75 -0.79 32.23 -24.04
CA LEU A 75 -0.68 33.27 -25.06
C LEU A 75 -1.62 33.04 -26.26
N LEU A 76 -1.94 31.78 -26.55
CA LEU A 76 -2.91 31.36 -27.56
C LEU A 76 -4.36 31.37 -27.06
N GLY A 77 -4.59 31.79 -25.80
CA GLY A 77 -5.91 31.90 -25.20
C GLY A 77 -6.46 30.59 -24.61
N GLN A 78 -5.67 29.53 -24.57
CA GLN A 78 -6.01 28.28 -23.90
C GLN A 78 -5.72 28.42 -22.39
N LYS A 79 -6.79 28.43 -21.59
CA LYS A 79 -6.74 28.70 -20.16
C LYS A 79 -7.39 27.58 -19.36
N VAL A 80 -7.03 27.49 -18.08
CA VAL A 80 -7.82 26.72 -17.11
C VAL A 80 -9.09 27.50 -16.79
N SER A 81 -10.24 26.85 -17.02
CA SER A 81 -11.56 27.45 -16.79
C SER A 81 -12.32 26.72 -15.70
N LEU A 82 -13.15 27.47 -14.97
CA LEU A 82 -13.99 26.99 -13.89
C LEU A 82 -15.43 27.47 -14.07
N GLN A 83 -16.39 26.64 -13.69
CA GLN A 83 -17.80 27.01 -13.60
C GLN A 83 -18.39 26.52 -12.29
N LEU A 84 -18.99 27.43 -11.52
CA LEU A 84 -19.71 27.06 -10.30
C LEU A 84 -21.02 26.34 -10.65
N ILE A 85 -21.39 25.38 -9.81
CA ILE A 85 -22.64 24.64 -9.90
C ILE A 85 -23.48 25.00 -8.67
N SER A 86 -24.70 25.47 -8.92
CA SER A 86 -25.70 25.73 -7.89
C SER A 86 -26.14 24.45 -7.18
N ALA A 87 -26.18 24.47 -5.84
CA ALA A 87 -26.77 23.41 -5.03
C ALA A 87 -28.28 23.62 -4.75
N VAL A 88 -28.83 24.78 -5.10
CA VAL A 88 -30.18 25.22 -4.69
C VAL A 88 -31.10 25.28 -5.89
N ASN A 89 -30.70 26.02 -6.92
CA ASN A 89 -31.47 26.21 -8.13
C ASN A 89 -31.03 25.20 -9.20
N GLY A 90 -31.98 24.37 -9.64
CA GLY A 90 -31.83 23.45 -10.77
C GLY A 90 -32.27 24.08 -12.09
N ASP A 91 -31.76 23.54 -13.19
CA ASP A 91 -32.13 23.85 -14.58
C ASP A 91 -33.26 22.90 -15.02
N PRO A 92 -34.51 23.38 -15.20
CA PRO A 92 -35.66 22.55 -15.59
C PRO A 92 -35.47 21.85 -16.94
N GLU A 93 -34.72 22.44 -17.86
CA GLU A 93 -34.48 21.88 -19.19
C GLU A 93 -33.43 20.76 -19.17
N LYS A 94 -32.65 20.67 -18.08
CA LYS A 94 -31.58 19.67 -17.89
C LYS A 94 -31.85 18.74 -16.71
N GLY A 95 -33.11 18.38 -16.50
CA GLY A 95 -33.49 17.41 -15.46
C GLY A 95 -33.27 17.90 -14.04
N LEU A 96 -33.47 19.20 -13.79
CA LEU A 96 -33.26 19.88 -12.49
C LEU A 96 -31.80 19.87 -12.01
N ARG A 97 -30.85 19.61 -12.89
CA ARG A 97 -29.41 19.69 -12.61
C ARG A 97 -29.01 21.10 -12.19
N GLY A 98 -28.11 21.24 -11.22
CA GLY A 98 -27.62 22.54 -10.73
C GLY A 98 -27.27 23.50 -11.84
N LYS A 99 -27.85 24.71 -11.80
CA LYS A 99 -27.54 25.77 -12.76
C LYS A 99 -26.04 26.06 -12.78
N LEU A 100 -25.50 26.23 -13.99
CA LEU A 100 -24.10 26.54 -14.21
C LEU A 100 -23.87 28.04 -14.21
N GLY A 101 -22.85 28.47 -13.48
CA GLY A 101 -22.37 29.84 -13.52
C GLY A 101 -21.64 30.17 -14.82
N LYS A 102 -21.32 31.44 -15.00
CA LYS A 102 -20.45 31.90 -16.09
C LYS A 102 -19.04 31.31 -15.95
N LEU A 103 -18.37 31.14 -17.08
CA LEU A 103 -16.96 30.72 -17.10
C LEU A 103 -16.09 31.77 -16.42
N ALA A 104 -15.34 31.33 -15.42
CA ALA A 104 -14.24 32.07 -14.85
C ALA A 104 -12.91 31.41 -15.25
N TYR A 105 -11.84 32.19 -15.27
CA TYR A 105 -10.52 31.71 -15.68
C TYR A 105 -9.50 31.96 -14.57
N LEU A 106 -8.55 31.05 -14.44
CA LEU A 106 -7.41 31.26 -13.56
C LEU A 106 -6.65 32.53 -13.97
N GLU A 107 -6.42 33.41 -13.00
CA GLU A 107 -5.73 34.68 -13.20
C GLU A 107 -4.23 34.52 -12.97
N ASP A 108 -3.45 35.33 -13.69
CA ASP A 108 -2.00 35.49 -13.45
C ASP A 108 -1.18 34.17 -13.47
N TRP A 109 -1.61 33.14 -14.22
CA TRP A 109 -0.90 31.85 -14.35
C TRP A 109 0.58 32.01 -14.74
N ILE A 110 0.85 32.93 -15.67
CA ILE A 110 2.18 33.27 -16.21
C ILE A 110 3.04 34.04 -15.20
N THR A 111 2.42 34.91 -14.39
CA THR A 111 3.14 35.86 -13.53
C THR A 111 3.34 35.37 -12.11
N THR A 112 2.62 34.33 -11.71
CA THR A 112 2.73 33.71 -10.39
C THR A 112 3.96 32.81 -10.35
N PHE A 113 4.97 33.21 -9.58
CA PHE A 113 6.22 32.49 -9.43
C PHE A 113 6.01 31.26 -8.55
N THR A 114 6.12 30.08 -9.14
CA THR A 114 6.28 28.82 -8.40
C THR A 114 7.77 28.60 -8.24
N GLY A 115 8.29 28.61 -7.01
CA GLY A 115 9.72 28.37 -6.76
C GLY A 115 10.21 27.05 -7.40
N LEU A 116 11.53 26.92 -7.53
CA LEU A 116 12.23 25.73 -8.07
C LEU A 116 12.11 24.47 -7.18
N THR A 117 11.15 24.42 -6.25
CA THR A 117 10.97 23.37 -5.23
C THR A 117 9.52 22.95 -5.16
N ALA A 118 9.27 21.67 -4.86
CA ALA A 118 7.97 21.09 -4.52
C ALA A 118 7.14 22.00 -3.59
N GLY A 119 6.26 22.85 -4.12
CA GLY A 119 5.59 23.89 -3.37
C GLY A 119 4.23 24.27 -3.95
N ASP A 120 3.29 24.55 -3.05
CA ASP A 120 1.94 24.98 -3.36
C ASP A 120 1.94 26.37 -3.98
N ALA A 121 1.13 26.54 -5.02
CA ALA A 121 0.94 27.81 -5.69
C ALA A 121 -0.52 28.24 -5.56
N ALA A 122 -0.73 29.47 -5.07
CA ALA A 122 -2.04 30.07 -4.95
C ALA A 122 -2.33 30.98 -6.15
N PHE A 123 -3.50 30.82 -6.75
CA PHE A 123 -3.98 31.62 -7.88
C PHE A 123 -5.33 32.22 -7.55
N ASN A 124 -5.59 33.40 -8.11
CA ASN A 124 -6.89 34.03 -8.01
C ASN A 124 -7.78 33.58 -9.17
N VAL A 125 -9.08 33.57 -8.92
CA VAL A 125 -10.12 33.44 -9.94
C VAL A 125 -11.29 34.32 -9.53
N THR A 126 -11.82 35.13 -10.45
CA THR A 126 -12.98 35.98 -10.16
C THR A 126 -14.20 35.45 -10.91
N PHE A 127 -15.26 35.13 -10.17
CA PHE A 127 -16.54 34.68 -10.71
C PHE A 127 -17.52 35.86 -10.77
N ASP A 128 -18.15 36.06 -11.93
CA ASP A 128 -19.33 36.91 -12.01
C ASP A 128 -20.48 36.19 -11.28
N TRP A 129 -20.95 36.77 -10.17
CA TRP A 129 -22.02 36.19 -9.39
C TRP A 129 -23.35 36.36 -10.12
N ASP A 130 -24.08 35.27 -10.20
CA ASP A 130 -25.45 35.24 -10.67
C ASP A 130 -26.32 34.90 -9.45
N GLU A 131 -27.31 35.75 -9.14
CA GLU A 131 -28.23 35.49 -8.03
C GLU A 131 -28.98 34.16 -8.22
N GLU A 132 -29.16 33.71 -9.46
CA GLU A 132 -29.72 32.40 -9.76
C GLU A 132 -28.81 31.24 -9.35
N LEU A 133 -27.54 31.46 -9.01
CA LEU A 133 -26.70 30.40 -8.43
C LEU A 133 -27.05 30.12 -6.97
N ALA A 134 -27.51 31.12 -6.22
CA ALA A 134 -27.83 31.10 -4.78
C ALA A 134 -26.70 30.56 -3.86
N PHE A 135 -26.30 29.29 -4.00
CA PHE A 135 -25.21 28.67 -3.26
C PHE A 135 -24.37 27.73 -4.15
N PRO A 136 -23.04 27.93 -4.26
CA PRO A 136 -22.16 27.07 -5.06
C PRO A 136 -21.82 25.77 -4.30
N GLY A 137 -22.44 24.66 -4.68
CA GLY A 137 -22.22 23.35 -4.05
C GLY A 137 -21.14 22.49 -4.71
N ALA A 138 -20.82 22.78 -5.96
CA ALA A 138 -19.79 22.11 -6.74
C ALA A 138 -19.18 23.07 -7.76
N PHE A 139 -18.12 22.66 -8.44
CA PHE A 139 -17.63 23.34 -9.63
C PHE A 139 -17.08 22.34 -10.66
N ILE A 140 -17.16 22.75 -11.92
CA ILE A 140 -16.49 22.11 -13.05
C ILE A 140 -15.16 22.79 -13.28
N ILE A 141 -14.11 22.01 -13.60
CA ILE A 141 -12.82 22.53 -14.06
C ILE A 141 -12.41 21.88 -15.38
N ARG A 142 -11.92 22.71 -16.31
CA ARG A 142 -11.34 22.26 -17.58
C ARG A 142 -9.92 22.82 -17.72
N ASN A 143 -8.96 21.92 -17.88
CA ASN A 143 -7.58 22.27 -18.17
C ASN A 143 -7.35 22.26 -19.69
N LEU A 144 -7.07 23.42 -20.29
CA LEU A 144 -6.70 23.52 -21.71
C LEU A 144 -5.19 23.70 -21.91
N HIS A 145 -4.39 23.61 -20.85
CA HIS A 145 -2.93 23.59 -20.92
C HIS A 145 -2.44 22.23 -21.41
N HIS A 146 -1.16 22.18 -21.81
CA HIS A 146 -0.53 20.93 -22.24
C HIS A 146 -0.28 20.00 -21.05
N SER A 147 0.10 20.58 -19.91
CA SER A 147 0.54 19.85 -18.74
C SER A 147 -0.60 19.65 -17.73
N GLU A 148 -0.59 18.53 -17.04
CA GLU A 148 -1.42 18.30 -15.87
C GLU A 148 -0.94 19.09 -14.65
N PHE A 149 -1.83 19.31 -13.68
CA PHE A 149 -1.48 19.86 -12.37
C PHE A 149 -2.27 19.15 -11.26
N TYR A 150 -1.76 19.22 -10.03
CA TYR A 150 -2.44 18.66 -8.87
C TYR A 150 -3.25 19.76 -8.16
N LEU A 151 -4.57 19.69 -8.25
CA LEU A 151 -5.49 20.63 -7.62
C LEU A 151 -5.69 20.25 -6.15
N LYS A 152 -5.33 21.15 -5.22
CA LYS A 152 -5.52 20.92 -3.78
C LYS A 152 -6.85 21.46 -3.30
N THR A 153 -7.11 22.75 -3.50
CA THR A 153 -8.33 23.40 -2.98
C THR A 153 -8.82 24.53 -3.87
N LEU A 154 -10.10 24.85 -3.73
CA LEU A 154 -10.70 26.12 -4.10
C LEU A 154 -11.38 26.69 -2.84
N THR A 155 -11.16 27.97 -2.57
CA THR A 155 -11.88 28.71 -1.52
C THR A 155 -12.55 29.92 -2.14
N LEU A 156 -13.85 30.05 -1.96
CA LEU A 156 -14.64 31.21 -2.37
C LEU A 156 -14.84 32.13 -1.17
N GLU A 157 -14.49 33.40 -1.34
CA GLU A 157 -14.65 34.45 -0.33
C GLU A 157 -15.95 35.22 -0.54
N ASP A 158 -16.57 35.64 0.57
CA ASP A 158 -17.73 36.54 0.59
C ASP A 158 -18.92 36.07 -0.28
N VAL A 159 -19.21 34.75 -0.30
CA VAL A 159 -20.40 34.22 -0.98
C VAL A 159 -21.66 34.81 -0.33
N PRO A 160 -22.54 35.50 -1.08
CA PRO A 160 -23.71 36.16 -0.52
C PRO A 160 -24.58 35.22 0.32
N GLY A 161 -24.81 35.58 1.58
CA GLY A 161 -25.61 34.78 2.52
C GLY A 161 -24.91 33.57 3.16
N HIS A 162 -23.68 33.24 2.74
CA HIS A 162 -22.98 32.01 3.16
C HIS A 162 -21.55 32.23 3.66
N GLY A 163 -20.93 33.37 3.35
CA GLY A 163 -19.55 33.64 3.76
C GLY A 163 -18.54 32.84 2.95
N GLN A 164 -17.64 32.13 3.61
CA GLN A 164 -16.57 31.37 2.96
C GLN A 164 -17.05 29.95 2.57
N VAL A 165 -16.75 29.52 1.35
CA VAL A 165 -17.07 28.16 0.86
C VAL A 165 -15.80 27.45 0.42
N HIS A 166 -15.57 26.24 0.95
CA HIS A 166 -14.35 25.47 0.71
C HIS A 166 -14.61 24.19 -0.09
N PHE A 167 -13.68 23.91 -1.00
CA PHE A 167 -13.62 22.70 -1.80
C PHE A 167 -12.27 22.03 -1.57
N VAL A 168 -12.29 20.78 -1.10
CA VAL A 168 -11.09 19.97 -0.90
C VAL A 168 -11.01 18.99 -2.06
N CYS A 169 -10.06 19.20 -2.97
CA CYS A 169 -9.98 18.52 -4.26
C CYS A 169 -8.97 17.38 -4.26
N ASN A 170 -7.73 17.67 -3.85
CA ASN A 170 -6.60 16.73 -3.79
C ASN A 170 -6.53 15.73 -4.96
N SER A 171 -6.57 16.22 -6.19
CA SER A 171 -6.64 15.38 -7.38
C SER A 171 -5.88 15.97 -8.57
N TRP A 172 -5.33 15.10 -9.40
CA TRP A 172 -4.68 15.48 -10.65
C TRP A 172 -5.70 15.88 -11.71
N VAL A 173 -5.47 17.00 -12.39
CA VAL A 173 -6.29 17.51 -13.49
C VAL A 173 -5.47 17.51 -14.78
N TYR A 174 -5.72 16.53 -15.64
CA TYR A 174 -5.11 16.39 -16.96
C TYR A 174 -5.77 17.32 -17.99
N PRO A 175 -5.14 17.53 -19.16
CA PRO A 175 -5.77 18.24 -20.27
C PRO A 175 -7.16 17.68 -20.59
N ALA A 176 -8.10 18.57 -20.93
CA ALA A 176 -9.51 18.21 -21.07
C ALA A 176 -9.77 17.14 -22.14
N ASP A 177 -8.92 17.07 -23.17
CA ASP A 177 -9.02 16.08 -24.25
C ASP A 177 -8.74 14.64 -23.79
N ASN A 178 -8.15 14.46 -22.61
CA ASN A 178 -7.96 13.15 -21.98
C ASN A 178 -9.24 12.62 -21.31
N TYR A 179 -10.24 13.48 -21.05
CA TYR A 179 -11.45 13.11 -20.33
C TYR A 179 -12.66 13.01 -21.24
N LYS A 180 -13.50 11.99 -21.01
CA LYS A 180 -14.82 11.88 -21.66
C LYS A 180 -15.83 12.90 -21.12
N THR A 181 -15.66 13.29 -19.85
CA THR A 181 -16.53 14.19 -19.09
C THR A 181 -15.69 15.19 -18.31
N ASP A 182 -16.22 16.38 -18.09
CA ASP A 182 -15.48 17.40 -17.33
C ASP A 182 -15.33 17.01 -15.86
N ARG A 183 -14.23 17.43 -15.25
CA ARG A 183 -13.93 17.16 -13.84
C ARG A 183 -14.83 17.99 -12.95
N VAL A 184 -15.53 17.32 -12.03
CA VAL A 184 -16.41 17.94 -11.04
C VAL A 184 -15.80 17.79 -9.64
N PHE A 185 -15.87 18.84 -8.85
CA PHE A 185 -15.46 18.86 -7.45
C PHE A 185 -16.58 19.42 -6.59
N PHE A 186 -16.84 18.76 -5.46
CA PHE A 186 -17.89 19.18 -4.52
C PHE A 186 -17.30 19.98 -3.36
N ASN A 187 -18.14 20.80 -2.73
CA ASN A 187 -17.77 21.46 -1.49
C ASN A 187 -17.51 20.43 -0.37
N ASN A 188 -16.94 20.88 0.74
CA ASN A 188 -16.55 20.00 1.85
C ASN A 188 -17.72 19.51 2.73
N GLN A 189 -18.98 19.83 2.40
CA GLN A 189 -20.14 19.36 3.16
C GLN A 189 -20.34 17.85 3.00
N THR A 190 -21.01 17.22 3.97
CA THR A 190 -21.23 15.77 4.02
C THR A 190 -22.71 15.49 3.87
N TYR A 191 -23.06 14.56 2.99
CA TYR A 191 -24.45 14.22 2.69
C TYR A 191 -24.63 12.72 2.53
N LEU A 192 -25.63 12.16 3.23
CA LEU A 192 -26.23 10.90 2.81
C LEU A 192 -26.85 11.06 1.40
N PRO A 193 -27.05 9.95 0.64
CA PRO A 193 -27.72 10.03 -0.64
C PRO A 193 -29.10 10.72 -0.56
N SER A 194 -29.89 10.43 0.48
CA SER A 194 -31.20 11.01 0.75
C SER A 194 -31.17 12.50 1.10
N GLU A 195 -30.04 13.00 1.59
CA GLU A 195 -29.84 14.39 2.03
C GLU A 195 -29.10 15.23 1.00
N THR A 196 -28.69 14.63 -0.12
CA THR A 196 -27.98 15.35 -1.18
C THR A 196 -28.91 16.41 -1.77
N PRO A 197 -28.48 17.68 -1.86
CA PRO A 197 -29.29 18.71 -2.52
C PRO A 197 -29.69 18.26 -3.93
N THR A 198 -30.99 18.29 -4.25
CA THR A 198 -31.53 17.74 -5.51
C THR A 198 -30.76 18.19 -6.76
N PRO A 199 -30.34 19.46 -6.89
CA PRO A 199 -29.56 19.90 -8.06
C PRO A 199 -28.17 19.25 -8.19
N LEU A 200 -27.60 18.71 -7.11
CA LEU A 200 -26.31 18.01 -7.11
C LEU A 200 -26.44 16.50 -7.33
N SER A 201 -27.63 15.91 -7.18
CA SER A 201 -27.83 14.45 -7.21
C SER A 201 -27.36 13.80 -8.52
N LEU A 202 -27.61 14.46 -9.67
CA LEU A 202 -27.13 13.96 -10.97
C LEU A 202 -25.61 14.03 -11.09
N TYR A 203 -24.97 15.12 -10.64
CA TYR A 203 -23.51 15.23 -10.62
C TYR A 203 -22.87 14.17 -9.72
N ARG A 204 -23.49 13.90 -8.57
CA ARG A 204 -23.05 12.88 -7.60
C ARG A 204 -23.03 11.49 -8.25
N GLU A 205 -24.10 11.14 -8.96
CA GLU A 205 -24.22 9.83 -9.60
C GLU A 205 -23.33 9.69 -10.85
N GLU A 206 -23.28 10.72 -11.69
CA GLU A 206 -22.41 10.72 -12.89
C GLU A 206 -20.93 10.56 -12.53
N GLU A 207 -20.46 11.21 -11.44
CA GLU A 207 -19.09 11.01 -10.98
C GLU A 207 -18.84 9.55 -10.54
N LEU A 208 -19.79 8.92 -9.86
CA LEU A 208 -19.69 7.49 -9.52
C LEU A 208 -19.69 6.59 -10.75
N VAL A 209 -20.46 6.93 -11.80
CA VAL A 209 -20.41 6.23 -13.09
C VAL A 209 -19.02 6.36 -13.72
N ASN A 210 -18.43 7.56 -13.71
CA ASN A 210 -17.07 7.79 -14.23
C ASN A 210 -16.03 6.96 -13.46
N LEU A 211 -16.12 6.93 -12.12
CA LEU A 211 -15.20 6.15 -11.27
C LEU A 211 -15.36 4.63 -11.45
N ARG A 212 -16.56 4.14 -11.81
CA ARG A 212 -16.76 2.71 -12.11
C ARG A 212 -16.21 2.29 -13.47
N GLY A 213 -16.20 3.20 -14.44
CA GLY A 213 -15.88 2.90 -15.83
C GLY A 213 -16.87 1.92 -16.48
N ASP A 214 -16.50 1.42 -17.67
CA ASP A 214 -17.33 0.49 -18.45
C ASP A 214 -16.84 -0.98 -18.40
N GLY A 215 -15.77 -1.25 -17.65
CA GLY A 215 -15.16 -2.59 -17.51
C GLY A 215 -14.34 -3.06 -18.72
N THR A 216 -14.16 -2.20 -19.73
CA THR A 216 -13.50 -2.55 -20.99
C THR A 216 -12.22 -1.74 -21.23
N GLY A 217 -11.43 -2.15 -22.23
CA GLY A 217 -10.24 -1.41 -22.65
C GLY A 217 -9.07 -1.42 -21.67
N LYS A 218 -7.91 -0.96 -22.15
CA LYS A 218 -6.74 -0.67 -21.33
C LYS A 218 -6.95 0.67 -20.63
N LEU A 219 -6.60 0.73 -19.34
CA LEU A 219 -6.66 1.97 -18.57
C LEU A 219 -5.35 2.75 -18.75
N GLU A 220 -5.49 4.05 -18.94
CA GLU A 220 -4.41 4.98 -19.17
C GLU A 220 -4.07 5.79 -17.91
N GLU A 221 -2.92 6.48 -17.92
CA GLU A 221 -2.38 7.15 -16.73
C GLU A 221 -3.35 8.15 -16.09
N TRP A 222 -4.12 8.88 -16.90
CA TRP A 222 -5.08 9.90 -16.44
C TRP A 222 -6.42 9.32 -15.97
N ASP A 223 -6.68 8.03 -16.18
CA ASP A 223 -7.93 7.42 -15.80
C ASP A 223 -8.09 7.36 -14.27
N ARG A 224 -9.33 7.47 -13.83
CA ARG A 224 -9.75 7.39 -12.42
C ARG A 224 -10.70 6.21 -12.20
N VAL A 225 -10.55 5.17 -13.02
CA VAL A 225 -11.45 4.01 -13.03
C VAL A 225 -11.00 3.00 -11.99
N TYR A 226 -11.88 2.71 -11.03
CA TYR A 226 -11.74 1.68 -10.02
C TYR A 226 -12.57 0.47 -10.45
N ASP A 227 -11.94 -0.65 -10.75
CA ASP A 227 -12.63 -1.88 -11.10
C ASP A 227 -11.82 -3.11 -10.67
N TYR A 228 -12.44 -4.28 -10.67
CA TYR A 228 -11.87 -5.51 -10.14
C TYR A 228 -11.26 -6.37 -11.24
N ALA A 229 -10.20 -7.09 -10.90
CA ALA A 229 -9.69 -8.19 -11.69
C ALA A 229 -9.04 -9.27 -10.82
N TYR A 230 -8.85 -10.46 -11.39
CA TYR A 230 -8.14 -11.57 -10.76
C TYR A 230 -6.63 -11.31 -10.70
N TYR A 231 -5.90 -12.01 -9.84
CA TYR A 231 -4.44 -12.04 -9.91
C TYR A 231 -4.02 -12.98 -11.03
N ASN A 232 -4.21 -12.52 -12.26
CA ASN A 232 -3.79 -13.16 -13.51
C ASN A 232 -2.64 -12.40 -14.17
N ASP A 233 -1.99 -11.47 -13.47
CA ASP A 233 -0.90 -10.62 -13.96
C ASP A 233 0.45 -10.93 -13.29
N LEU A 234 0.53 -12.03 -12.54
CA LEU A 234 1.73 -12.47 -11.82
C LEU A 234 2.66 -13.36 -12.67
N GLY A 235 2.08 -14.15 -13.58
CA GLY A 235 2.83 -15.03 -14.49
C GLY A 235 3.42 -14.28 -15.69
N ASP A 236 4.37 -14.93 -16.36
CA ASP A 236 4.93 -14.47 -17.65
C ASP A 236 5.10 -15.65 -18.63
N PRO A 237 4.01 -16.30 -19.07
CA PRO A 237 4.07 -17.52 -19.86
C PRO A 237 4.75 -17.30 -21.22
N ASP A 238 4.74 -16.07 -21.75
CA ASP A 238 5.42 -15.70 -23.00
C ASP A 238 6.95 -15.80 -22.88
N LYS A 239 7.50 -15.65 -21.66
CA LYS A 239 8.94 -15.85 -21.38
C LYS A 239 9.31 -17.34 -21.28
N GLY A 240 8.37 -18.19 -20.87
CA GLY A 240 8.58 -19.64 -20.70
C GLY A 240 7.61 -20.30 -19.72
N SER A 241 7.47 -21.62 -19.83
CA SER A 241 6.55 -22.42 -18.99
C SER A 241 6.89 -22.37 -17.49
N GLU A 242 8.15 -22.10 -17.14
CA GLU A 242 8.65 -21.92 -15.79
C GLU A 242 8.17 -20.62 -15.14
N TYR A 243 7.79 -19.62 -15.93
CA TYR A 243 7.22 -18.34 -15.48
C TYR A 243 5.70 -18.32 -15.50
N ALA A 244 5.05 -19.37 -15.99
CA ALA A 244 3.59 -19.52 -15.88
C ALA A 244 3.18 -19.69 -14.40
N ARG A 245 2.10 -19.03 -14.01
CA ARG A 245 1.50 -19.11 -12.65
C ARG A 245 -0.01 -19.29 -12.79
N PRO A 246 -0.65 -20.01 -11.84
CA PRO A 246 -2.11 -20.12 -11.85
C PRO A 246 -2.76 -18.75 -11.60
N VAL A 247 -3.93 -18.54 -12.20
CA VAL A 247 -4.77 -17.39 -11.90
C VAL A 247 -5.37 -17.54 -10.50
N LEU A 248 -5.19 -16.54 -9.64
CA LEU A 248 -5.78 -16.54 -8.30
C LEU A 248 -7.03 -15.66 -8.27
N GLY A 249 -8.13 -16.25 -7.80
CA GLY A 249 -9.48 -15.68 -7.82
C GLY A 249 -10.35 -16.25 -8.94
N GLY A 250 -11.66 -16.33 -8.70
CA GLY A 250 -12.64 -16.80 -9.69
C GLY A 250 -12.77 -18.33 -9.81
N SER A 251 -12.09 -19.10 -8.96
CA SER A 251 -12.21 -20.55 -8.87
C SER A 251 -12.29 -21.03 -7.42
N THR A 252 -12.82 -22.24 -7.20
CA THR A 252 -12.79 -22.91 -5.89
C THR A 252 -11.43 -23.51 -5.55
N GLU A 253 -10.62 -23.81 -6.57
CA GLU A 253 -9.27 -24.34 -6.40
C GLU A 253 -8.33 -23.27 -5.84
N TYR A 254 -8.33 -22.08 -6.45
CA TYR A 254 -7.54 -20.91 -6.05
C TYR A 254 -8.44 -19.68 -5.77
N PRO A 255 -9.21 -19.67 -4.67
CA PRO A 255 -9.96 -18.48 -4.28
C PRO A 255 -8.99 -17.40 -3.80
N TYR A 256 -9.30 -16.14 -4.10
CA TYR A 256 -8.46 -15.01 -3.70
C TYR A 256 -9.24 -13.68 -3.71
N PRO A 257 -8.82 -12.68 -2.92
CA PRO A 257 -9.26 -11.30 -3.09
C PRO A 257 -9.07 -10.80 -4.52
N ARG A 258 -9.83 -9.78 -4.92
CA ARG A 258 -9.64 -9.09 -6.20
C ARG A 258 -8.61 -7.97 -6.05
N ARG A 259 -7.96 -7.63 -7.14
CA ARG A 259 -7.06 -6.48 -7.28
C ARG A 259 -7.66 -5.42 -8.20
N GLY A 260 -7.01 -4.26 -8.28
CA GLY A 260 -7.34 -3.21 -9.24
C GLY A 260 -7.12 -3.65 -10.70
N ARG A 261 -8.16 -3.51 -11.52
CA ARG A 261 -8.11 -3.76 -12.97
C ARG A 261 -7.11 -2.82 -13.64
N THR A 262 -6.36 -3.36 -14.60
CA THR A 262 -5.40 -2.60 -15.43
C THR A 262 -5.73 -2.66 -16.92
N GLY A 263 -6.37 -3.75 -17.37
CA GLY A 263 -6.91 -3.86 -18.73
C GLY A 263 -5.86 -4.02 -19.83
N ARG A 264 -4.61 -4.40 -19.50
CA ARG A 264 -3.62 -4.75 -20.54
C ARG A 264 -4.10 -5.96 -21.33
N PRO A 265 -3.65 -6.14 -22.58
CA PRO A 265 -4.04 -7.29 -23.37
C PRO A 265 -3.61 -8.61 -22.70
N PRO A 266 -4.26 -9.73 -23.02
CA PRO A 266 -3.78 -11.05 -22.61
C PRO A 266 -2.36 -11.34 -23.11
N ALA A 267 -1.67 -12.27 -22.44
CA ALA A 267 -0.41 -12.84 -22.93
C ALA A 267 -0.66 -13.60 -24.26
N GLU A 268 0.36 -13.66 -25.12
CA GLU A 268 0.24 -14.31 -26.44
C GLU A 268 0.03 -15.82 -26.31
N THR A 269 0.67 -16.43 -25.32
CA THR A 269 0.66 -17.88 -25.08
C THR A 269 -0.46 -18.36 -24.16
N ASP A 270 -1.08 -17.49 -23.36
CA ASP A 270 -2.19 -17.82 -22.47
C ASP A 270 -3.23 -16.69 -22.38
N PRO A 271 -4.42 -16.84 -22.97
CA PRO A 271 -5.46 -15.80 -22.97
C PRO A 271 -6.05 -15.53 -21.58
N LYS A 272 -5.78 -16.38 -20.58
CA LYS A 272 -6.23 -16.16 -19.19
C LYS A 272 -5.27 -15.29 -18.39
N THR A 273 -4.03 -15.17 -18.82
CA THR A 273 -2.98 -14.37 -18.18
C THR A 273 -2.93 -12.99 -18.82
N GLU A 274 -2.87 -11.92 -18.01
CA GLU A 274 -2.69 -10.56 -18.48
C GLU A 274 -1.20 -10.32 -18.80
N SER A 275 -0.91 -9.71 -19.95
CA SER A 275 0.46 -9.44 -20.40
C SER A 275 1.25 -8.60 -19.38
N ARG A 276 2.56 -8.84 -19.33
CA ARG A 276 3.48 -8.10 -18.47
C ARG A 276 3.95 -6.80 -19.12
N LEU A 277 4.26 -5.83 -18.26
CA LEU A 277 5.02 -4.67 -18.67
C LEU A 277 6.51 -5.03 -18.61
N PRO A 278 7.34 -4.52 -19.54
CA PRO A 278 8.79 -4.60 -19.42
C PRO A 278 9.26 -4.04 -18.07
N LEU A 279 10.35 -4.60 -17.52
CA LEU A 279 10.83 -4.22 -16.18
C LEU A 279 11.09 -2.71 -16.06
N ILE A 280 11.67 -2.10 -17.09
CA ILE A 280 11.94 -0.66 -17.19
C ILE A 280 10.66 0.22 -17.14
N MET A 281 9.49 -0.37 -17.40
CA MET A 281 8.18 0.30 -17.35
C MET A 281 7.35 -0.14 -16.13
N SER A 282 7.93 -0.85 -15.16
CA SER A 282 7.17 -1.35 -13.99
C SER A 282 6.55 -0.23 -13.16
N LEU A 283 7.19 0.96 -13.14
CA LEU A 283 6.68 2.16 -12.48
C LEU A 283 5.44 2.78 -13.17
N ASN A 284 5.10 2.30 -14.36
CA ASN A 284 3.96 2.74 -15.17
C ASN A 284 2.77 1.76 -15.08
N ILE A 285 2.79 0.80 -14.12
CA ILE A 285 1.59 0.00 -13.88
C ILE A 285 0.44 0.92 -13.48
N TYR A 286 -0.70 0.75 -14.15
CA TYR A 286 -1.88 1.54 -13.88
C TYR A 286 -2.38 1.31 -12.45
N VAL A 287 -2.69 2.42 -11.80
CA VAL A 287 -3.61 2.58 -10.68
C VAL A 287 -4.44 3.84 -10.97
N PRO A 288 -5.67 3.97 -10.43
CA PRO A 288 -6.43 5.21 -10.55
C PRO A 288 -5.55 6.40 -10.18
N ARG A 289 -5.55 7.45 -11.00
CA ARG A 289 -4.47 8.46 -10.99
C ARG A 289 -4.14 9.05 -9.61
N ASP A 290 -5.17 9.24 -8.79
CA ASP A 290 -5.06 9.86 -7.47
C ASP A 290 -4.57 8.89 -6.37
N GLU A 291 -4.53 7.57 -6.64
CA GLU A 291 -3.95 6.56 -5.75
C GLU A 291 -2.42 6.47 -5.87
N ARG A 292 -1.84 7.01 -6.94
CA ARG A 292 -0.40 6.95 -7.20
C ARG A 292 0.35 7.76 -6.15
N PHE A 293 1.45 7.21 -5.62
CA PHE A 293 2.26 7.89 -4.62
C PHE A 293 2.59 9.33 -5.01
N GLY A 294 2.55 10.23 -4.03
CA GLY A 294 3.19 11.52 -4.14
C GLY A 294 4.72 11.38 -4.31
N HIS A 295 5.36 12.43 -4.81
CA HIS A 295 6.76 12.41 -5.24
C HIS A 295 7.76 12.07 -4.13
N LEU A 296 7.54 12.56 -2.90
CA LEU A 296 8.40 12.24 -1.75
C LEU A 296 8.36 10.75 -1.43
N LYS A 297 7.16 10.18 -1.30
CA LYS A 297 6.99 8.74 -1.03
C LYS A 297 7.51 7.87 -2.19
N MET A 298 7.34 8.32 -3.43
CA MET A 298 7.93 7.65 -4.59
C MET A 298 9.46 7.67 -4.54
N SER A 299 10.06 8.81 -4.23
CA SER A 299 11.52 8.96 -4.07
C SER A 299 12.04 8.06 -2.95
N ASP A 300 11.39 8.04 -1.78
CA ASP A 300 11.73 7.13 -0.68
C ASP A 300 11.65 5.66 -1.11
N PHE A 301 10.53 5.26 -1.73
CA PHE A 301 10.34 3.90 -2.23
C PHE A 301 11.44 3.49 -3.22
N LEU A 302 11.75 4.35 -4.19
CA LEU A 302 12.79 4.11 -5.19
C LEU A 302 14.19 4.03 -4.55
N ALA A 303 14.48 4.89 -3.57
CA ALA A 303 15.74 4.89 -2.85
C ALA A 303 15.94 3.57 -2.06
N TYR A 304 14.90 3.10 -1.36
CA TYR A 304 14.97 1.83 -0.63
C TYR A 304 15.04 0.61 -1.58
N ALA A 305 14.22 0.58 -2.63
CA ALA A 305 14.25 -0.49 -3.64
C ALA A 305 15.63 -0.60 -4.31
N LEU A 306 16.26 0.54 -4.59
CA LEU A 306 17.61 0.58 -5.15
C LEU A 306 18.66 0.02 -4.19
N LYS A 307 18.62 0.42 -2.92
CA LYS A 307 19.51 -0.14 -1.89
C LYS A 307 19.39 -1.66 -1.84
N SER A 308 18.17 -2.17 -1.83
CA SER A 308 17.89 -3.61 -1.82
C SER A 308 18.43 -4.34 -3.05
N ILE A 309 18.28 -3.80 -4.27
CA ILE A 309 18.78 -4.43 -5.51
C ILE A 309 20.31 -4.49 -5.53
N VAL A 310 20.98 -3.38 -5.23
CA VAL A 310 22.46 -3.33 -5.27
C VAL A 310 23.07 -4.29 -4.24
N GLN A 311 22.40 -4.46 -3.10
CA GLN A 311 22.87 -5.35 -2.04
C GLN A 311 22.43 -6.82 -2.27
N PHE A 312 21.34 -7.07 -3.01
CA PHE A 312 20.94 -8.42 -3.44
C PHE A 312 21.95 -9.02 -4.44
N LEU A 313 22.49 -8.19 -5.33
CA LEU A 313 23.52 -8.61 -6.30
C LEU A 313 24.92 -8.68 -5.68
N LEU A 314 25.07 -8.32 -4.41
CA LEU A 314 26.36 -8.29 -3.71
C LEU A 314 27.10 -9.63 -3.64
N PRO A 315 26.44 -10.76 -3.35
CA PRO A 315 27.11 -12.06 -3.38
C PRO A 315 27.69 -12.38 -4.77
N GLU A 316 26.97 -12.03 -5.85
CA GLU A 316 27.48 -12.15 -7.23
C GLU A 316 28.70 -11.24 -7.48
N PHE A 317 28.81 -10.09 -6.78
CA PHE A 317 29.95 -9.17 -6.86
C PHE A 317 31.18 -9.64 -6.07
N GLU A 318 31.01 -10.34 -4.94
CA GLU A 318 32.11 -10.84 -4.08
C GLU A 318 32.67 -12.20 -4.54
N ALA A 319 31.91 -12.96 -5.33
CA ALA A 319 32.30 -14.26 -5.91
C ALA A 319 33.60 -14.27 -6.75
N LEU A 320 34.17 -13.09 -7.05
CA LEU A 320 35.42 -12.94 -7.80
C LEU A 320 36.69 -13.09 -6.96
N CYS A 321 36.62 -13.17 -5.62
CA CYS A 321 37.81 -13.13 -4.75
C CYS A 321 37.80 -14.08 -3.52
N ASP A 322 36.92 -15.07 -3.43
CA ASP A 322 36.85 -16.00 -2.26
C ASP A 322 36.96 -17.49 -2.63
N ASN A 323 37.39 -18.33 -1.68
CA ASN A 323 37.53 -19.78 -1.81
C ASN A 323 36.19 -20.54 -1.64
N THR A 324 35.14 -19.88 -1.13
CA THR A 324 33.73 -20.33 -1.04
C THR A 324 32.81 -19.25 -1.63
N PRO A 325 32.87 -18.99 -2.95
CA PRO A 325 32.14 -17.87 -3.54
C PRO A 325 30.62 -18.02 -3.32
N ASN A 326 30.00 -16.97 -2.74
CA ASN A 326 28.57 -16.77 -2.48
C ASN A 326 27.98 -17.30 -1.14
N GLU A 327 28.77 -17.61 -0.12
CA GLU A 327 28.24 -18.01 1.21
C GLU A 327 28.82 -17.17 2.37
N PHE A 328 28.11 -17.09 3.49
CA PHE A 328 28.65 -16.54 4.74
C PHE A 328 29.31 -17.67 5.55
N ASP A 329 30.61 -17.57 5.80
CA ASP A 329 31.34 -18.57 6.60
C ASP A 329 31.09 -18.40 8.10
N THR A 330 30.85 -17.17 8.56
CA THR A 330 30.64 -16.85 9.98
C THR A 330 29.50 -15.87 10.21
N ILE A 331 28.93 -15.89 11.42
CA ILE A 331 27.95 -14.88 11.87
C ILE A 331 28.56 -13.46 11.81
N GLN A 332 29.88 -13.34 12.01
CA GLN A 332 30.55 -12.04 11.90
C GLN A 332 30.49 -11.48 10.49
N ASP A 333 30.43 -12.31 9.45
CA ASP A 333 30.30 -11.85 8.07
C ASP A 333 28.93 -11.21 7.82
N VAL A 334 27.88 -11.77 8.42
CA VAL A 334 26.54 -11.15 8.45
C VAL A 334 26.55 -9.81 9.19
N LEU A 335 27.24 -9.74 10.34
CA LEU A 335 27.32 -8.49 11.12
C LEU A 335 28.06 -7.35 10.38
N LYS A 336 29.04 -7.68 9.54
CA LYS A 336 29.79 -6.68 8.74
C LYS A 336 28.89 -5.88 7.80
N LEU A 337 27.76 -6.43 7.36
CA LEU A 337 26.75 -5.73 6.53
C LEU A 337 26.24 -4.44 7.19
N TYR A 338 26.23 -4.40 8.53
CA TYR A 338 25.74 -3.27 9.33
C TYR A 338 26.85 -2.38 9.90
N GLU A 339 28.10 -2.85 9.92
CA GLU A 339 29.21 -2.19 10.63
C GLU A 339 30.15 -1.44 9.69
N GLY A 340 30.53 -2.05 8.55
CA GLY A 340 31.61 -1.56 7.69
C GLY A 340 31.17 -0.90 6.38
N GLY A 341 29.91 -1.11 5.96
CA GLY A 341 29.45 -0.80 4.60
C GLY A 341 30.14 -1.66 3.55
N ILE A 342 29.46 -1.97 2.44
CA ILE A 342 30.09 -2.77 1.39
C ILE A 342 30.74 -1.87 0.34
N LYS A 343 31.99 -2.17 -0.05
CA LYS A 343 32.66 -1.51 -1.18
C LYS A 343 32.28 -2.24 -2.46
N LEU A 344 31.54 -1.58 -3.36
CA LEU A 344 31.32 -2.14 -4.70
C LEU A 344 32.65 -2.20 -5.47
N PRO A 345 32.89 -3.25 -6.26
CA PRO A 345 34.03 -3.29 -7.17
C PRO A 345 33.90 -2.21 -8.26
N GLU A 346 35.00 -1.50 -8.55
CA GLU A 346 35.08 -0.58 -9.70
C GLU A 346 35.20 -1.40 -11.00
N GLY A 347 34.39 -1.09 -12.04
CA GLY A 347 34.51 -1.74 -13.35
C GLY A 347 33.22 -1.80 -14.20
N PRO A 348 33.25 -2.53 -15.35
CA PRO A 348 32.18 -2.58 -16.36
C PRO A 348 30.80 -3.03 -15.85
N LEU A 349 30.78 -3.76 -14.73
CA LEU A 349 29.56 -4.24 -14.10
C LEU A 349 28.79 -3.13 -13.37
N LEU A 350 29.49 -2.18 -12.73
CA LEU A 350 28.88 -0.97 -12.16
C LEU A 350 28.24 -0.13 -13.26
N ASP A 351 28.87 -0.07 -14.43
CA ASP A 351 28.33 0.63 -15.60
C ASP A 351 27.09 -0.09 -16.15
N THR A 352 27.08 -1.43 -16.17
CA THR A 352 25.89 -2.24 -16.51
C THR A 352 24.73 -1.99 -15.55
N ILE A 353 25.01 -1.83 -14.25
CA ILE A 353 24.00 -1.50 -13.22
C ILE A 353 23.45 -0.09 -13.47
N LYS A 354 24.30 0.90 -13.74
CA LYS A 354 23.88 2.27 -14.12
C LYS A 354 23.10 2.30 -15.44
N GLU A 355 23.34 1.38 -16.36
CA GLU A 355 22.62 1.31 -17.64
C GLU A 355 21.25 0.65 -17.52
N ASN A 356 21.05 -0.24 -16.54
CA ASN A 356 19.80 -1.02 -16.37
C ASN A 356 18.87 -0.49 -15.28
N ILE A 357 19.32 0.46 -14.46
CA ILE A 357 18.48 1.10 -13.44
C ILE A 357 17.75 2.31 -14.03
N PRO A 358 16.45 2.50 -13.75
CA PRO A 358 15.73 3.71 -14.11
C PRO A 358 16.45 4.98 -13.60
N LEU A 359 16.53 6.01 -14.45
CA LEU A 359 17.32 7.22 -14.16
C LEU A 359 16.87 7.92 -12.85
N GLU A 360 15.61 7.75 -12.47
CA GLU A 360 14.99 8.24 -11.25
C GLU A 360 15.57 7.59 -10.00
N MET A 361 15.87 6.29 -10.04
CA MET A 361 16.54 5.56 -8.95
C MET A 361 18.02 5.98 -8.87
N LEU A 362 18.70 6.09 -10.01
CA LEU A 362 20.10 6.55 -10.08
C LEU A 362 20.34 7.91 -9.43
N LYS A 363 19.38 8.83 -9.52
CA LYS A 363 19.48 10.15 -8.87
C LYS A 363 19.50 10.04 -7.35
N GLU A 364 18.75 9.12 -6.76
CA GLU A 364 18.75 8.90 -5.31
C GLU A 364 20.08 8.28 -4.84
N LEU A 365 20.74 7.47 -5.68
CA LEU A 365 22.10 6.96 -5.42
C LEU A 365 23.14 8.09 -5.22
N VAL A 366 22.93 9.25 -5.85
CA VAL A 366 23.85 10.39 -5.82
C VAL A 366 23.55 11.36 -4.66
N ARG A 367 22.38 11.24 -4.01
CA ARG A 367 21.93 12.18 -2.95
C ARG A 367 22.37 11.82 -1.52
N THR A 368 22.81 10.59 -1.27
CA THR A 368 23.24 10.16 0.06
C THR A 368 24.69 10.56 0.33
N ASP A 369 24.84 11.69 1.05
CA ASP A 369 25.85 12.14 2.04
C ASP A 369 27.29 11.58 2.14
N GLY A 370 27.81 10.77 1.21
CA GLY A 370 29.23 10.43 1.14
C GLY A 370 29.75 9.54 2.28
N GLU A 371 28.88 9.08 3.19
CA GLU A 371 29.17 7.89 3.99
C GLU A 371 29.11 6.65 3.09
N GLY A 372 30.06 5.73 3.26
CA GLY A 372 30.32 4.61 2.34
C GLY A 372 29.05 3.97 1.76
N TYR A 373 29.02 3.89 0.42
CA TYR A 373 27.83 3.76 -0.42
C TYR A 373 26.74 2.73 -0.05
N PHE A 374 26.96 1.76 0.86
CA PHE A 374 26.04 0.63 1.12
C PHE A 374 26.05 0.06 2.55
N LYS A 375 26.03 0.90 3.60
CA LYS A 375 25.86 0.42 4.99
C LYS A 375 24.37 0.23 5.33
N PHE A 376 23.96 -0.98 5.75
CA PHE A 376 22.61 -1.17 6.31
C PHE A 376 22.48 -0.50 7.69
N PRO A 377 21.31 0.06 8.04
CA PRO A 377 21.06 0.48 9.41
C PRO A 377 21.13 -0.74 10.33
N MET A 378 21.76 -0.60 11.50
CA MET A 378 21.83 -1.66 12.50
C MET A 378 20.42 -2.06 12.95
N PRO A 379 20.00 -3.34 12.79
CA PRO A 379 18.71 -3.81 13.26
C PRO A 379 18.59 -3.68 14.78
N GLN A 380 17.41 -3.26 15.25
CA GLN A 380 17.18 -3.03 16.69
C GLN A 380 17.42 -4.28 17.53
N VAL A 381 17.07 -5.47 17.00
CA VAL A 381 17.21 -6.76 17.69
C VAL A 381 18.67 -7.13 18.02
N ILE A 382 19.66 -6.60 17.28
CA ILE A 382 21.09 -6.84 17.54
C ILE A 382 21.85 -5.60 18.01
N LYS A 383 21.15 -4.47 18.19
CA LYS A 383 21.77 -3.18 18.49
C LYS A 383 22.44 -3.17 19.85
N GLU A 384 21.75 -3.68 20.87
CA GLU A 384 22.24 -3.70 22.25
C GLU A 384 23.00 -5.00 22.56
N ASP A 385 22.53 -6.14 22.03
CA ASP A 385 23.18 -7.45 22.17
C ASP A 385 23.13 -8.22 20.84
N LYS A 386 24.30 -8.48 20.25
CA LYS A 386 24.46 -9.16 18.95
C LYS A 386 24.16 -10.66 18.98
N SER A 387 23.92 -11.22 20.16
CA SER A 387 23.74 -12.66 20.38
C SER A 387 22.39 -13.02 21.02
N ALA A 388 21.66 -12.04 21.57
CA ALA A 388 20.39 -12.26 22.27
C ALA A 388 19.34 -13.00 21.43
N TRP A 389 19.30 -12.75 20.11
CA TRP A 389 18.41 -13.44 19.16
C TRP A 389 18.55 -14.98 19.17
N ARG A 390 19.68 -15.51 19.67
CA ARG A 390 19.92 -16.97 19.77
C ARG A 390 19.32 -17.60 21.01
N THR A 391 18.89 -16.80 21.99
CA THR A 391 18.34 -17.32 23.25
C THR A 391 16.98 -17.97 23.04
N ASP A 392 16.57 -18.82 23.98
CA ASP A 392 15.23 -19.43 23.95
C ASP A 392 14.17 -18.42 24.39
N GLU A 393 14.56 -17.51 25.27
CA GLU A 393 13.77 -16.39 25.75
C GLU A 393 13.37 -15.47 24.59
N GLU A 394 14.32 -15.00 23.78
CA GLU A 394 14.00 -14.09 22.67
C GLU A 394 13.19 -14.79 21.58
N PHE A 395 13.54 -16.04 21.25
CA PHE A 395 12.80 -16.87 20.30
C PHE A 395 11.31 -17.01 20.68
N ALA A 396 11.01 -17.21 21.96
CA ALA A 396 9.63 -17.29 22.43
C ALA A 396 8.97 -15.91 22.57
N ARG A 397 9.71 -14.89 23.02
CA ARG A 397 9.21 -13.52 23.21
C ARG A 397 8.75 -12.89 21.88
N GLU A 398 9.47 -13.13 20.79
CA GLU A 398 9.10 -12.63 19.47
C GLU A 398 7.74 -13.16 18.97
N MET A 399 7.26 -14.30 19.49
CA MET A 399 5.91 -14.80 19.17
C MET A 399 4.79 -13.94 19.77
N LEU A 400 5.11 -13.07 20.75
CA LEU A 400 4.17 -12.13 21.39
C LEU A 400 4.44 -10.67 21.02
N ALA A 401 5.67 -10.34 20.66
CA ALA A 401 6.13 -8.96 20.51
C ALA A 401 7.14 -8.74 19.36
N GLY A 402 7.32 -9.74 18.50
CA GLY A 402 8.17 -9.67 17.31
C GLY A 402 7.39 -9.26 16.07
N VAL A 403 7.86 -9.69 14.91
CA VAL A 403 7.29 -9.31 13.61
C VAL A 403 5.97 -10.02 13.29
N ASN A 404 5.74 -11.22 13.85
CA ASN A 404 4.54 -12.02 13.61
C ASN A 404 3.82 -12.43 14.90
N PRO A 405 3.36 -11.47 15.72
CA PRO A 405 2.84 -11.75 17.04
C PRO A 405 1.39 -12.25 17.00
N VAL A 406 0.89 -12.80 15.90
CA VAL A 406 -0.54 -13.06 15.67
C VAL A 406 -0.88 -14.55 15.43
N ILE A 407 0.10 -15.45 15.46
CA ILE A 407 -0.12 -16.88 15.14
C ILE A 407 -0.13 -17.78 16.36
N ILE A 408 0.62 -17.44 17.41
CA ILE A 408 0.65 -18.22 18.65
C ILE A 408 -0.77 -18.42 19.19
N SER A 409 -1.07 -19.64 19.64
CA SER A 409 -2.37 -20.01 20.16
C SER A 409 -2.23 -20.86 21.42
N ARG A 410 -3.29 -20.93 22.22
CA ARG A 410 -3.33 -21.80 23.40
C ARG A 410 -3.44 -23.26 22.96
N LEU A 411 -2.61 -24.12 23.54
CA LEU A 411 -2.71 -25.55 23.33
C LEU A 411 -3.93 -26.11 24.08
N GLN A 412 -4.89 -26.67 23.34
CA GLN A 412 -6.14 -27.18 23.91
C GLN A 412 -6.07 -28.66 24.28
N GLU A 413 -5.32 -29.45 23.51
CA GLU A 413 -5.18 -30.89 23.71
C GLU A 413 -3.74 -31.34 23.45
N PHE A 414 -3.36 -32.46 24.05
CA PHE A 414 -2.03 -33.04 23.92
C PHE A 414 -2.13 -34.56 23.67
N PRO A 415 -1.40 -35.11 22.69
CA PRO A 415 -0.53 -34.41 21.74
C PRO A 415 -1.32 -33.50 20.78
N PRO A 416 -0.69 -32.48 20.16
CA PRO A 416 -1.34 -31.65 19.15
C PRO A 416 -1.91 -32.51 17.99
N THR A 417 -3.11 -32.18 17.53
CA THR A 417 -3.76 -32.86 16.40
C THR A 417 -3.80 -31.96 15.16
N SER A 418 -3.92 -32.59 13.99
CA SER A 418 -4.05 -31.92 12.69
C SER A 418 -5.50 -31.92 12.24
N LYS A 419 -5.90 -30.85 11.53
CA LYS A 419 -7.20 -30.71 10.87
C LYS A 419 -7.17 -31.12 9.40
N LEU A 420 -6.02 -31.56 8.89
CA LEU A 420 -5.90 -32.08 7.53
C LEU A 420 -6.76 -33.34 7.34
N ASP A 421 -7.36 -33.51 6.16
CA ASP A 421 -8.19 -34.69 5.86
C ASP A 421 -7.35 -35.97 5.97
N PRO A 422 -7.63 -36.87 6.93
CA PRO A 422 -6.86 -38.10 7.11
C PRO A 422 -6.93 -39.04 5.90
N LYS A 423 -7.94 -38.92 5.03
CA LYS A 423 -8.02 -39.71 3.80
C LYS A 423 -7.02 -39.25 2.74
N VAL A 424 -6.66 -37.98 2.76
CA VAL A 424 -5.73 -37.37 1.80
C VAL A 424 -4.31 -37.38 2.34
N TYR A 425 -4.15 -37.07 3.62
CA TYR A 425 -2.83 -36.86 4.25
C TYR A 425 -2.46 -37.96 5.25
N GLY A 426 -3.26 -39.00 5.45
CA GLY A 426 -2.96 -40.07 6.40
C GLY A 426 -2.92 -39.60 7.86
N ASN A 427 -2.14 -40.31 8.70
CA ASN A 427 -1.98 -39.94 10.10
C ASN A 427 -1.04 -38.73 10.24
N GLN A 428 -1.60 -37.63 10.75
CA GLN A 428 -0.91 -36.35 10.97
C GLN A 428 -0.80 -35.99 12.46
N THR A 429 -1.04 -36.96 13.35
CA THR A 429 -0.92 -36.78 14.81
C THR A 429 0.52 -36.45 15.18
N SER A 430 0.71 -35.48 16.08
CA SER A 430 2.04 -35.12 16.56
C SER A 430 2.72 -36.29 17.30
N SER A 431 4.04 -36.39 17.13
CA SER A 431 4.93 -37.35 17.81
C SER A 431 5.55 -36.77 19.08
N ILE A 432 5.17 -35.57 19.51
CA ILE A 432 5.62 -35.00 20.79
C ILE A 432 4.98 -35.81 21.93
N THR A 433 5.80 -36.45 22.75
CA THR A 433 5.36 -37.26 23.90
C THR A 433 5.51 -36.53 25.22
N LYS A 434 4.95 -37.11 26.28
CA LYS A 434 5.04 -36.58 27.65
C LYS A 434 6.48 -36.49 28.14
N GLU A 435 7.32 -37.45 27.74
CA GLU A 435 8.72 -37.53 28.12
C GLU A 435 9.54 -36.35 27.57
N HIS A 436 9.18 -35.84 26.38
CA HIS A 436 9.87 -34.69 25.79
C HIS A 436 9.69 -33.40 26.59
N ILE A 437 8.50 -33.17 27.16
CA ILE A 437 8.14 -31.88 27.76
C ILE A 437 7.97 -31.90 29.29
N GLY A 438 7.75 -33.08 29.88
CA GLY A 438 7.37 -33.25 31.29
C GLY A 438 8.31 -32.60 32.30
N ASN A 439 9.62 -32.64 32.05
CA ASN A 439 10.63 -32.15 32.99
C ASN A 439 10.82 -30.63 32.98
N ASN A 440 10.21 -29.91 32.03
CA ASN A 440 10.47 -28.50 31.76
C ASN A 440 9.28 -27.57 32.06
N MET A 441 8.27 -28.03 32.81
CA MET A 441 7.03 -27.29 33.12
C MET A 441 6.88 -26.90 34.59
N GLU A 442 7.99 -26.56 35.27
CA GLU A 442 8.00 -26.12 36.68
C GLU A 442 7.25 -27.06 37.65
N GLY A 443 7.34 -28.37 37.40
CA GLY A 443 6.67 -29.40 38.21
C GLY A 443 5.18 -29.60 37.91
N SER A 444 4.60 -28.88 36.94
CA SER A 444 3.20 -29.07 36.52
C SER A 444 3.07 -30.29 35.61
N SER A 445 2.01 -31.08 35.77
CA SER A 445 1.63 -32.07 34.76
C SER A 445 1.07 -31.40 33.49
N ILE A 446 1.07 -32.09 32.35
CA ILE A 446 0.51 -31.58 31.09
C ILE A 446 -0.96 -31.19 31.28
N HIS A 447 -1.73 -32.04 31.96
CA HIS A 447 -3.16 -31.78 32.19
C HIS A 447 -3.38 -30.52 33.03
N GLU A 448 -2.61 -30.33 34.10
CA GLU A 448 -2.66 -29.11 34.91
C GLU A 448 -2.23 -27.88 34.11
N ALA A 449 -1.18 -28.01 33.29
CA ALA A 449 -0.69 -26.90 32.48
C ALA A 449 -1.72 -26.46 31.43
N ILE A 450 -2.40 -27.39 30.74
CA ILE A 450 -3.52 -27.06 29.82
C ILE A 450 -4.67 -26.42 30.59
N LYS A 451 -5.11 -27.04 31.69
CA LYS A 451 -6.24 -26.56 32.50
C LYS A 451 -6.00 -25.14 33.05
N ASN A 452 -4.76 -24.85 33.41
CA ASN A 452 -4.35 -23.54 33.93
C ASN A 452 -3.89 -22.57 32.83
N ASN A 453 -4.13 -22.89 31.54
CA ASN A 453 -3.79 -22.05 30.39
C ASN A 453 -2.30 -21.68 30.30
N ARG A 454 -1.41 -22.63 30.64
CA ARG A 454 0.05 -22.45 30.63
C ARG A 454 0.76 -23.13 29.47
N LEU A 455 0.05 -23.81 28.57
CA LEU A 455 0.63 -24.39 27.35
C LEU A 455 0.10 -23.68 26.10
N PHE A 456 1.04 -23.36 25.22
CA PHE A 456 0.83 -22.64 23.98
C PHE A 456 1.53 -23.36 22.83
N ILE A 457 1.13 -23.04 21.61
CA ILE A 457 1.68 -23.63 20.41
C ILE A 457 1.80 -22.58 19.30
N LEU A 458 2.94 -22.60 18.61
CA LEU A 458 3.11 -22.01 17.28
C LEU A 458 3.02 -23.17 16.27
N ASP A 459 1.91 -23.24 15.53
CA ASP A 459 1.60 -24.36 14.63
C ASP A 459 1.54 -23.91 13.16
N HIS A 460 2.59 -24.23 12.41
CA HIS A 460 2.66 -24.01 10.96
C HIS A 460 2.36 -25.28 10.17
N HIS A 461 2.09 -26.40 10.83
CA HIS A 461 2.07 -27.70 10.20
C HIS A 461 0.99 -27.83 9.13
N ASP A 462 -0.26 -27.52 9.49
CA ASP A 462 -1.40 -27.74 8.60
C ASP A 462 -1.39 -26.78 7.41
N ALA A 463 -0.82 -25.59 7.58
CA ALA A 463 -0.68 -24.62 6.49
C ALA A 463 0.37 -25.06 5.46
N LEU A 464 1.44 -25.72 5.90
CA LEU A 464 2.60 -26.02 5.05
C LEU A 464 2.62 -27.45 4.50
N MET A 465 2.12 -28.43 5.26
CA MET A 465 2.13 -29.85 4.86
C MET A 465 1.58 -30.10 3.44
N PRO A 466 0.47 -29.46 3.00
CA PRO A 466 -0.06 -29.65 1.64
C PRO A 466 0.89 -29.25 0.49
N TYR A 467 1.84 -28.34 0.74
CA TYR A 467 2.79 -27.85 -0.27
C TYR A 467 4.20 -28.40 -0.09
N LEU A 468 4.49 -29.01 1.06
CA LEU A 468 5.84 -29.35 1.49
C LEU A 468 6.56 -30.29 0.51
N ARG A 469 5.86 -31.30 -0.02
CA ARG A 469 6.40 -32.21 -1.04
C ARG A 469 6.79 -31.45 -2.32
N ARG A 470 5.95 -30.53 -2.79
CA ARG A 470 6.19 -29.76 -4.01
C ARG A 470 7.39 -28.83 -3.81
N ILE A 471 7.43 -28.11 -2.69
CA ILE A 471 8.53 -27.21 -2.34
C ILE A 471 9.85 -27.98 -2.30
N ASN A 472 9.93 -29.05 -1.51
CA ASN A 472 11.17 -29.79 -1.31
C ASN A 472 11.67 -30.53 -2.57
N ASN A 473 10.77 -30.94 -3.48
CA ASN A 473 11.15 -31.69 -4.69
C ASN A 473 11.34 -30.85 -5.95
N LYS A 474 10.66 -29.70 -6.05
CA LYS A 474 10.64 -28.88 -7.29
C LYS A 474 11.43 -27.59 -7.17
N THR A 475 12.02 -27.30 -6.01
CA THR A 475 12.81 -26.10 -5.75
C THR A 475 14.15 -26.46 -5.12
N SER A 476 15.09 -25.51 -5.11
CA SER A 476 16.36 -25.65 -4.41
C SER A 476 16.20 -25.66 -2.89
N THR A 477 15.10 -25.10 -2.37
CA THR A 477 14.85 -24.99 -0.93
C THR A 477 14.52 -26.33 -0.28
N LYS A 478 14.77 -26.45 1.02
CA LYS A 478 14.38 -27.59 1.86
C LYS A 478 13.83 -27.06 3.17
N THR A 479 12.63 -27.49 3.53
CA THR A 479 11.95 -27.05 4.75
C THR A 479 11.17 -28.19 5.39
N TYR A 480 10.62 -27.91 6.57
CA TYR A 480 9.73 -28.77 7.33
C TYR A 480 8.42 -28.05 7.57
N ALA A 481 7.39 -28.82 7.92
CA ALA A 481 6.19 -28.32 8.57
C ALA A 481 6.46 -28.34 10.08
N THR A 482 6.45 -27.19 10.74
CA THR A 482 6.90 -27.08 12.14
C THR A 482 5.75 -26.92 13.13
N ARG A 483 5.94 -27.51 14.33
CA ARG A 483 5.16 -27.19 15.54
C ARG A 483 6.09 -26.90 16.69
N THR A 484 5.83 -25.82 17.42
CA THR A 484 6.60 -25.45 18.62
C THR A 484 5.69 -25.40 19.83
N LEU A 485 5.97 -26.19 20.87
CA LEU A 485 5.26 -26.11 22.14
C LEU A 485 5.97 -25.13 23.08
N LEU A 486 5.19 -24.29 23.75
CA LEU A 486 5.67 -23.30 24.69
C LEU A 486 4.96 -23.42 26.04
N PHE A 487 5.67 -23.08 27.10
CA PHE A 487 5.16 -23.03 28.46
C PHE A 487 5.23 -21.62 29.02
N LEU A 488 4.14 -21.16 29.62
CA LEU A 488 4.10 -19.89 30.35
C LEU A 488 4.62 -20.10 31.77
N LYS A 489 5.80 -19.55 32.05
CA LYS A 489 6.45 -19.58 33.37
C LYS A 489 5.69 -18.73 34.40
N LYS A 490 5.98 -18.95 35.68
CA LYS A 490 5.39 -18.14 36.77
C LYS A 490 5.80 -16.67 36.73
N ASP A 491 6.92 -16.37 36.09
CA ASP A 491 7.41 -14.99 35.91
C ASP A 491 6.71 -14.25 34.75
N GLY A 492 5.76 -14.89 34.06
CA GLY A 492 5.00 -14.29 32.96
C GLY A 492 5.63 -14.48 31.57
N THR A 493 6.83 -15.04 31.47
CA THR A 493 7.52 -15.23 30.18
C THR A 493 7.32 -16.63 29.59
N LEU A 494 7.37 -16.73 28.26
CA LEU A 494 7.28 -18.00 27.55
C LEU A 494 8.63 -18.72 27.49
N LYS A 495 8.59 -20.05 27.59
CA LYS A 495 9.73 -20.94 27.42
C LYS A 495 9.40 -21.99 26.34
N PRO A 496 10.23 -22.17 25.29
CA PRO A 496 10.03 -23.25 24.34
C PRO A 496 10.31 -24.61 25.02
N LEU A 497 9.48 -25.60 24.73
CA LEU A 497 9.55 -26.95 25.32
C LEU A 497 10.03 -28.00 24.31
N ALA A 498 9.52 -27.94 23.09
CA ALA A 498 9.85 -28.88 22.03
C ALA A 498 9.53 -28.27 20.65
N ILE A 499 10.28 -28.69 19.64
CA ILE A 499 10.02 -28.42 18.23
C ILE A 499 9.84 -29.75 17.51
N GLU A 500 8.74 -29.90 16.81
CA GLU A 500 8.49 -31.00 15.88
C GLU A 500 8.76 -30.51 14.45
N LEU A 501 9.62 -31.26 13.74
CA LEU A 501 9.90 -31.09 12.32
C LEU A 501 9.24 -32.24 11.55
N SER A 502 8.19 -31.93 10.81
CA SER A 502 7.40 -32.90 10.05
C SER A 502 7.72 -32.84 8.56
N LEU A 503 7.82 -34.01 7.93
CA LEU A 503 7.90 -34.19 6.48
C LEU A 503 6.73 -35.05 5.98
N PRO A 504 6.28 -34.86 4.74
CA PRO A 504 5.35 -35.80 4.12
C PRO A 504 6.04 -37.16 3.94
N HIS A 505 5.31 -38.26 4.08
CA HIS A 505 5.87 -39.60 3.91
C HIS A 505 6.44 -39.80 2.50
N PRO A 506 7.65 -40.36 2.32
CA PRO A 506 8.31 -40.43 1.00
C PRO A 506 7.47 -41.13 -0.07
N GLU A 507 6.70 -42.15 0.31
CA GLU A 507 5.85 -42.95 -0.60
C GLU A 507 4.53 -42.28 -1.02
N GLY A 508 4.14 -41.16 -0.40
CA GLY A 508 2.91 -40.44 -0.73
C GLY A 508 2.27 -39.75 0.48
N ASP A 509 1.53 -38.68 0.22
CA ASP A 509 0.93 -37.86 1.30
C ASP A 509 -0.10 -38.65 2.10
N GLN A 510 -0.79 -39.61 1.48
CA GLN A 510 -1.80 -40.47 2.11
C GLN A 510 -1.26 -41.38 3.23
N PHE A 511 0.07 -41.51 3.35
CA PHE A 511 0.71 -42.36 4.36
C PHE A 511 1.07 -41.61 5.66
N GLY A 512 0.73 -40.33 5.79
CA GLY A 512 0.98 -39.56 7.01
C GLY A 512 2.24 -38.69 6.96
N ALA A 513 2.58 -38.13 8.12
CA ALA A 513 3.82 -37.39 8.33
C ALA A 513 4.88 -38.26 9.00
N ILE A 514 6.15 -37.99 8.66
CA ILE A 514 7.32 -38.45 9.42
C ILE A 514 7.80 -37.29 10.26
N ASN A 515 7.71 -37.45 11.58
CA ASN A 515 8.00 -36.40 12.55
C ASN A 515 9.33 -36.69 13.26
N LYS A 516 10.12 -35.65 13.49
CA LYS A 516 11.25 -35.67 14.42
C LYS A 516 11.06 -34.58 15.47
N VAL A 517 11.26 -34.94 16.74
CA VAL A 517 11.08 -34.01 17.87
C VAL A 517 12.44 -33.65 18.45
N TYR A 518 12.64 -32.36 18.68
CA TYR A 518 13.83 -31.78 19.29
C TYR A 518 13.43 -31.03 20.56
N THR A 519 14.28 -31.08 21.57
CA THR A 519 14.07 -30.42 22.86
C THR A 519 15.23 -29.48 23.17
N PRO A 520 15.03 -28.45 24.02
CA PRO A 520 16.09 -27.50 24.36
C PRO A 520 17.37 -28.16 24.86
N ALA A 521 18.49 -27.72 24.31
CA ALA A 521 19.84 -28.07 24.76
C ALA A 521 20.76 -26.85 24.61
N GLU A 522 21.63 -26.63 25.59
CA GLU A 522 22.54 -25.47 25.61
C GLU A 522 23.93 -25.78 25.05
N ASN A 523 24.38 -27.03 25.19
CA ASN A 523 25.76 -27.43 24.96
C ASN A 523 25.87 -28.55 23.92
N GLY A 524 27.07 -28.73 23.38
CA GLY A 524 27.39 -29.85 22.50
C GLY A 524 26.71 -29.79 21.13
N VAL A 525 26.62 -30.96 20.47
CA VAL A 525 25.99 -31.07 19.16
C VAL A 525 24.47 -30.89 19.26
N GLU A 526 23.89 -31.29 20.40
CA GLU A 526 22.48 -31.14 20.72
C GLU A 526 22.07 -29.67 20.76
N GLY A 527 22.89 -28.80 21.36
CA GLY A 527 22.63 -27.36 21.36
C GLY A 527 22.63 -26.75 19.95
N SER A 528 23.56 -27.17 19.09
CA SER A 528 23.57 -26.76 17.68
C SER A 528 22.34 -27.27 16.91
N ILE A 529 21.94 -28.52 17.15
CA ILE A 529 20.72 -29.11 16.56
C ILE A 529 19.48 -28.34 17.01
N TRP A 530 19.40 -27.95 18.29
CA TRP A 530 18.30 -27.15 18.82
C TRP A 530 18.23 -25.77 18.14
N GLN A 531 19.36 -25.09 17.96
CA GLN A 531 19.42 -23.84 17.21
C GLN A 531 18.96 -24.00 15.76
N LEU A 532 19.34 -25.10 15.09
CA LEU A 532 18.85 -25.42 13.74
C LEU A 532 17.34 -25.68 13.72
N ALA A 533 16.79 -26.38 14.72
CA ALA A 533 15.35 -26.59 14.83
C ALA A 533 14.61 -25.25 14.98
N LYS A 534 15.11 -24.33 15.81
CA LYS A 534 14.58 -22.96 15.92
C LYS A 534 14.66 -22.21 14.58
N ALA A 535 15.77 -22.32 13.86
CA ALA A 535 15.91 -21.71 12.53
C ALA A 535 14.84 -22.19 11.55
N TYR A 536 14.51 -23.49 11.51
CA TYR A 536 13.41 -23.99 10.67
C TYR A 536 12.04 -23.44 11.07
N VAL A 537 11.79 -23.27 12.38
CA VAL A 537 10.57 -22.60 12.86
C VAL A 537 10.55 -21.14 12.39
N SER A 538 11.64 -20.40 12.54
CA SER A 538 11.75 -19.02 12.07
C SER A 538 11.59 -18.90 10.55
N ILE A 539 12.08 -19.86 9.77
CA ILE A 539 11.87 -19.91 8.30
C ILE A 539 10.39 -20.08 7.97
N ASN A 540 9.70 -21.02 8.65
CA ASN A 540 8.26 -21.22 8.50
C ASN A 540 7.50 -19.95 8.87
N ASP A 541 7.80 -19.39 10.05
CA ASP A 541 7.11 -18.23 10.59
C ASP A 541 7.33 -16.97 9.75
N TYR A 542 8.55 -16.74 9.25
CA TYR A 542 8.84 -15.64 8.33
C TYR A 542 8.08 -15.78 7.01
N GLY A 543 8.05 -16.98 6.41
CA GLY A 543 7.30 -17.21 5.18
C GLY A 543 5.79 -17.05 5.38
N TYR A 544 5.25 -17.56 6.49
CA TYR A 544 3.86 -17.37 6.86
C TYR A 544 3.53 -15.91 7.12
N HIS A 545 4.38 -15.20 7.87
CA HIS A 545 4.27 -13.78 8.12
C HIS A 545 4.18 -12.99 6.82
N GLN A 546 5.17 -13.13 5.92
CA GLN A 546 5.22 -12.34 4.70
C GLN A 546 4.02 -12.61 3.79
N LEU A 547 3.63 -13.88 3.62
CA LEU A 547 2.58 -14.27 2.69
C LEU A 547 1.17 -14.11 3.24
N ILE A 548 0.98 -14.43 4.52
CA ILE A 548 -0.34 -14.56 5.13
C ILE A 548 -0.62 -13.37 6.04
N SER A 549 0.11 -13.24 7.15
CA SER A 549 -0.16 -12.21 8.16
C SER A 549 -0.04 -10.80 7.56
N HIS A 550 0.97 -10.60 6.71
CA HIS A 550 1.26 -9.32 6.07
C HIS A 550 0.55 -9.22 4.71
N TRP A 551 1.00 -9.94 3.67
CA TRP A 551 0.46 -9.75 2.32
C TRP A 551 -1.05 -10.07 2.23
N LEU A 552 -1.47 -11.28 2.60
CA LEU A 552 -2.87 -11.67 2.44
C LEU A 552 -3.80 -10.86 3.34
N ASN A 553 -3.56 -10.89 4.65
CA ASN A 553 -4.48 -10.37 5.67
C ASN A 553 -4.45 -8.84 5.81
N THR A 554 -3.52 -8.14 5.14
CA THR A 554 -3.54 -6.67 5.05
C THR A 554 -3.65 -6.20 3.60
N HIS A 555 -2.59 -6.36 2.79
CA HIS A 555 -2.52 -5.82 1.43
C HIS A 555 -3.63 -6.34 0.50
N ALA A 556 -3.76 -7.67 0.37
CA ALA A 556 -4.65 -8.27 -0.61
C ALA A 556 -6.13 -8.15 -0.21
N VAL A 557 -6.48 -8.37 1.06
CA VAL A 557 -7.87 -8.30 1.52
C VAL A 557 -8.41 -6.88 1.60
N ILE A 558 -7.55 -5.86 1.79
CA ILE A 558 -8.01 -4.47 1.90
C ILE A 558 -8.29 -3.83 0.53
N GLU A 559 -7.56 -4.20 -0.52
CA GLU A 559 -7.69 -3.62 -1.87
C GLU A 559 -9.12 -3.69 -2.44
N PRO A 560 -9.89 -4.81 -2.31
CA PRO A 560 -11.30 -4.85 -2.67
C PRO A 560 -12.17 -3.77 -2.01
N PHE A 561 -11.91 -3.40 -0.75
CA PHE A 561 -12.66 -2.37 -0.04
C PHE A 561 -12.33 -0.97 -0.58
N VAL A 562 -11.06 -0.72 -0.95
CA VAL A 562 -10.65 0.53 -1.61
C VAL A 562 -11.40 0.71 -2.93
N ILE A 563 -11.47 -0.36 -3.73
CA ILE A 563 -12.18 -0.37 -5.01
C ILE A 563 -13.69 -0.18 -4.78
N ALA A 564 -14.28 -0.91 -3.83
CA ALA A 564 -15.72 -0.82 -3.53
C ALA A 564 -16.13 0.57 -3.06
N MET A 565 -15.37 1.16 -2.14
CA MET A 565 -15.62 2.51 -1.61
C MET A 565 -15.66 3.54 -2.74
N ASN A 566 -14.62 3.61 -3.58
CA ASN A 566 -14.55 4.58 -4.67
C ASN A 566 -15.59 4.34 -5.78
N ARG A 567 -16.08 3.10 -5.94
CA ARG A 567 -17.14 2.76 -6.92
C ARG A 567 -18.55 3.08 -6.47
N GLN A 568 -18.82 3.09 -5.16
CA GLN A 568 -20.17 3.08 -4.61
C GLN A 568 -20.46 4.24 -3.66
N LEU A 569 -19.45 4.82 -3.02
CA LEU A 569 -19.63 5.92 -2.08
C LEU A 569 -19.06 7.21 -2.70
N SER A 570 -19.94 8.18 -2.93
CA SER A 570 -19.53 9.52 -3.36
C SER A 570 -18.58 10.15 -2.34
N VAL A 571 -17.70 11.05 -2.78
CA VAL A 571 -16.85 11.87 -1.91
C VAL A 571 -17.64 12.68 -0.86
N LEU A 572 -18.94 12.91 -1.10
CA LEU A 572 -19.86 13.54 -0.17
C LEU A 572 -20.33 12.61 0.97
N HIS A 573 -20.18 11.29 0.80
CA HIS A 573 -20.73 10.29 1.72
C HIS A 573 -19.93 10.26 3.03
N PRO A 574 -20.59 10.20 4.20
CA PRO A 574 -19.89 10.19 5.49
C PRO A 574 -18.92 9.01 5.62
N ILE A 575 -19.30 7.80 5.18
CA ILE A 575 -18.43 6.62 5.23
C ILE A 575 -17.25 6.71 4.25
N TYR A 576 -17.39 7.41 3.11
CA TYR A 576 -16.25 7.69 2.24
C TYR A 576 -15.21 8.52 3.00
N LYS A 577 -15.65 9.61 3.64
CA LYS A 577 -14.76 10.50 4.41
C LYS A 577 -14.10 9.80 5.60
N LEU A 578 -14.81 8.87 6.23
CA LEU A 578 -14.29 8.05 7.32
C LEU A 578 -13.18 7.10 6.84
N LEU A 579 -13.42 6.36 5.75
CA LEU A 579 -12.54 5.28 5.31
C LEU A 579 -11.38 5.73 4.42
N HIS A 580 -11.58 6.76 3.59
CA HIS A 580 -10.61 7.19 2.58
C HIS A 580 -9.18 7.41 3.12
N PRO A 581 -8.95 8.04 4.30
CA PRO A 581 -7.61 8.20 4.85
C PRO A 581 -6.88 6.87 5.12
N HIS A 582 -7.61 5.80 5.44
CA HIS A 582 -7.06 4.48 5.79
C HIS A 582 -6.65 3.65 4.57
N PHE A 583 -7.04 4.07 3.37
CA PHE A 583 -6.71 3.39 2.10
C PHE A 583 -5.57 4.03 1.33
N ARG A 584 -5.04 5.14 1.87
CA ARG A 584 -3.98 5.91 1.25
C ARG A 584 -2.82 4.98 0.86
N ASP A 585 -2.41 5.09 -0.41
CA ASP A 585 -1.25 4.42 -0.99
C ASP A 585 -1.39 2.88 -1.18
N THR A 586 -2.46 2.24 -0.71
CA THR A 586 -2.64 0.78 -0.79
C THR A 586 -2.62 0.26 -2.23
N MET A 587 -3.43 0.84 -3.14
CA MET A 587 -3.50 0.35 -4.51
C MET A 587 -2.16 0.51 -5.24
N CYS A 588 -1.44 1.60 -4.99
CA CYS A 588 -0.14 1.85 -5.62
C CYS A 588 0.94 0.89 -5.13
N ILE A 589 1.05 0.63 -3.82
CA ILE A 589 2.02 -0.36 -3.32
C ILE A 589 1.68 -1.77 -3.80
N ASN A 590 0.39 -2.14 -3.83
CA ASN A 590 -0.03 -3.44 -4.31
C ASN A 590 0.27 -3.63 -5.79
N ALA A 591 0.05 -2.60 -6.62
CA ALA A 591 0.38 -2.65 -8.04
C ALA A 591 1.89 -2.85 -8.26
N PHE A 592 2.76 -2.16 -7.50
CA PHE A 592 4.20 -2.40 -7.57
C PHE A 592 4.58 -3.80 -7.08
N ALA A 593 4.00 -4.26 -5.98
CA ALA A 593 4.24 -5.61 -5.47
C ALA A 593 3.89 -6.68 -6.52
N ARG A 594 2.78 -6.53 -7.26
CA ARG A 594 2.43 -7.43 -8.38
C ARG A 594 3.44 -7.42 -9.53
N LYS A 595 4.25 -6.38 -9.69
CA LYS A 595 5.25 -6.28 -10.77
C LYS A 595 6.64 -6.71 -10.38
N THR A 596 7.05 -6.51 -9.13
CA THR A 596 8.45 -6.70 -8.71
C THR A 596 8.63 -7.66 -7.54
N LEU A 597 7.60 -7.83 -6.69
CA LEU A 597 7.70 -8.58 -5.44
C LEU A 597 7.12 -9.99 -5.59
N ILE A 598 5.83 -10.10 -5.90
CA ILE A 598 5.06 -11.36 -5.82
C ILE A 598 4.80 -12.02 -7.18
N ASN A 599 5.38 -11.48 -8.25
CA ASN A 599 5.31 -12.07 -9.58
C ASN A 599 6.23 -13.29 -9.73
N ALA A 600 6.03 -14.05 -10.81
CA ALA A 600 6.95 -15.10 -11.23
C ALA A 600 8.38 -14.54 -11.36
N GLY A 601 9.33 -15.14 -10.65
CA GLY A 601 10.72 -14.67 -10.59
C GLY A 601 10.89 -13.29 -9.96
N GLY A 602 9.93 -12.86 -9.12
CA GLY A 602 10.05 -11.66 -8.30
C GLY A 602 10.75 -11.95 -6.96
N ILE A 603 11.06 -10.88 -6.24
CA ILE A 603 11.86 -10.93 -4.99
C ILE A 603 11.32 -11.95 -3.99
N LEU A 604 9.99 -12.03 -3.81
CA LEU A 604 9.39 -12.94 -2.83
C LEU A 604 9.66 -14.41 -3.19
N GLU A 605 9.59 -14.79 -4.47
CA GLU A 605 9.85 -16.16 -4.90
C GLU A 605 11.32 -16.56 -4.77
N GLU A 606 12.23 -15.59 -4.69
CA GLU A 606 13.66 -15.81 -4.54
C GLU A 606 14.07 -15.96 -3.07
N ILE A 607 13.46 -15.17 -2.17
CA ILE A 607 13.90 -15.09 -0.76
C ILE A 607 13.06 -15.91 0.21
N VAL A 608 11.84 -16.33 -0.16
CA VAL A 608 10.96 -17.11 0.70
C VAL A 608 11.00 -18.59 0.31
N PHE A 609 11.03 -19.49 1.30
CA PHE A 609 11.18 -20.92 1.09
C PHE A 609 10.12 -21.55 0.16
N SER A 610 8.92 -20.97 0.09
CA SER A 610 7.84 -21.47 -0.77
C SER A 610 8.09 -21.22 -2.27
N ALA A 611 9.04 -20.35 -2.60
CA ALA A 611 9.47 -20.03 -3.95
C ALA A 611 8.29 -19.83 -4.92
N ARG A 612 8.27 -20.52 -6.07
CA ARG A 612 7.20 -20.42 -7.08
C ARG A 612 5.80 -20.83 -6.61
N PHE A 613 5.67 -21.45 -5.43
CA PHE A 613 4.39 -21.88 -4.86
C PHE A 613 3.82 -20.89 -3.83
N SER A 614 4.53 -19.78 -3.57
CA SER A 614 4.19 -18.82 -2.53
C SER A 614 2.77 -18.28 -2.65
N MET A 615 2.39 -17.81 -3.84
CA MET A 615 1.08 -17.21 -4.04
C MET A 615 -0.05 -18.24 -4.04
N GLU A 616 0.20 -19.46 -4.52
CA GLU A 616 -0.73 -20.59 -4.39
C GLU A 616 -1.00 -20.95 -2.92
N LEU A 617 0.05 -21.00 -2.11
CA LEU A 617 -0.05 -21.27 -0.68
C LEU A 617 -0.92 -20.21 0.01
N SER A 618 -0.72 -18.92 -0.32
CA SER A 618 -1.58 -17.86 0.20
C SER A 618 -3.05 -18.02 -0.18
N SER A 619 -3.33 -18.49 -1.41
CA SER A 619 -4.69 -18.76 -1.87
C SER A 619 -5.33 -19.98 -1.17
N MET A 620 -4.53 -21.00 -0.86
CA MET A 620 -4.99 -22.14 -0.06
C MET A 620 -5.40 -21.68 1.35
N VAL A 621 -4.59 -20.87 2.00
CA VAL A 621 -4.89 -20.34 3.35
C VAL A 621 -6.12 -19.43 3.32
N TYR A 622 -6.29 -18.62 2.27
CA TYR A 622 -7.45 -17.74 2.09
C TYR A 622 -8.80 -18.47 2.11
N LYS A 623 -8.84 -19.77 1.81
CA LYS A 623 -10.08 -20.59 1.91
C LYS A 623 -10.75 -20.53 3.28
N ASN A 624 -9.95 -20.30 4.34
CA ASN A 624 -10.40 -20.25 5.72
C ASN A 624 -10.38 -18.83 6.29
N TRP A 625 -10.18 -17.80 5.46
CA TRP A 625 -10.21 -16.42 5.91
C TRP A 625 -11.65 -15.97 6.16
N VAL A 626 -11.89 -15.33 7.31
CA VAL A 626 -13.22 -14.92 7.77
C VAL A 626 -13.15 -13.48 8.27
N PHE A 627 -13.90 -12.58 7.63
CA PHE A 627 -13.81 -11.14 7.88
C PHE A 627 -14.11 -10.73 9.34
N PRO A 628 -15.20 -11.17 9.99
CA PRO A 628 -15.45 -10.83 11.40
C PRO A 628 -14.36 -11.30 12.37
N GLU A 629 -13.64 -12.38 12.03
CA GLU A 629 -12.57 -12.91 12.87
C GLU A 629 -11.26 -12.12 12.75
N GLN A 630 -11.22 -11.09 11.88
CA GLN A 630 -10.07 -10.17 11.82
C GLN A 630 -10.13 -9.08 12.90
N ALA A 631 -11.27 -8.95 13.61
CA ALA A 631 -11.36 -8.08 14.77
C ALA A 631 -10.43 -8.61 15.88
N LEU A 632 -9.56 -7.75 16.42
CA LEU A 632 -8.56 -8.15 17.40
C LEU A 632 -9.17 -8.90 18.62
N PRO A 633 -10.28 -8.44 19.22
CA PRO A 633 -10.98 -9.21 20.25
C PRO A 633 -11.36 -10.63 19.83
N ALA A 634 -11.95 -10.79 18.65
CA ALA A 634 -12.43 -12.06 18.12
C ALA A 634 -11.26 -13.00 17.80
N ASP A 635 -10.17 -12.48 17.21
CA ASP A 635 -8.95 -13.24 16.94
C ASP A 635 -8.31 -13.76 18.23
N LEU A 636 -8.15 -12.91 19.26
CA LEU A 636 -7.56 -13.30 20.53
C LEU A 636 -8.37 -14.42 21.21
N ILE A 637 -9.71 -14.33 21.20
CA ILE A 637 -10.58 -15.39 21.71
C ILE A 637 -10.42 -16.67 20.87
N LYS A 638 -10.45 -16.55 19.54
CA LYS A 638 -10.35 -17.68 18.62
C LYS A 638 -9.04 -18.46 18.80
N ARG A 639 -7.92 -17.76 18.96
CA ARG A 639 -6.61 -18.37 19.26
C ARG A 639 -6.50 -18.86 20.71
N GLY A 640 -7.48 -18.56 21.55
CA GLY A 640 -7.49 -18.89 22.97
C GLY A 640 -6.47 -18.09 23.77
N MET A 641 -6.11 -16.90 23.30
CA MET A 641 -5.19 -15.97 23.96
C MET A 641 -5.90 -15.03 24.94
N ALA A 642 -7.22 -14.92 24.84
CA ALA A 642 -8.08 -14.17 25.75
C ALA A 642 -9.39 -14.91 26.02
N VAL A 643 -10.08 -14.49 27.07
CA VAL A 643 -11.47 -14.88 27.36
C VAL A 643 -12.30 -13.63 27.59
N GLU A 644 -13.59 -13.70 27.28
CA GLU A 644 -14.56 -12.64 27.62
C GLU A 644 -14.61 -12.44 29.14
N ASP A 645 -14.53 -11.18 29.56
CA ASP A 645 -14.64 -10.77 30.95
C ASP A 645 -15.14 -9.32 31.01
N SER A 646 -16.41 -9.14 31.36
CA SER A 646 -17.05 -7.84 31.44
C SER A 646 -16.46 -6.91 32.51
N ASN A 647 -15.67 -7.45 33.46
CA ASN A 647 -15.01 -6.66 34.49
C ASN A 647 -13.60 -6.22 34.10
N SER A 648 -13.05 -6.80 33.03
CA SER A 648 -11.74 -6.43 32.50
C SER A 648 -11.85 -5.27 31.50
N PRO A 649 -10.80 -4.44 31.35
CA PRO A 649 -10.73 -3.45 30.27
C PRO A 649 -11.01 -4.11 28.91
N HIS A 650 -11.70 -3.38 28.02
CA HIS A 650 -12.05 -3.86 26.67
C HIS A 650 -12.93 -5.12 26.64
N GLY A 651 -13.52 -5.52 27.79
CA GLY A 651 -14.37 -6.71 27.90
C GLY A 651 -13.62 -8.05 27.79
N LEU A 652 -12.29 -8.03 27.90
CA LEU A 652 -11.44 -9.20 27.69
C LEU A 652 -10.39 -9.35 28.77
N ARG A 653 -10.12 -10.58 29.18
CA ARG A 653 -8.97 -10.94 30.01
C ARG A 653 -7.99 -11.79 29.22
N LEU A 654 -6.79 -11.28 29.03
CA LEU A 654 -5.69 -12.00 28.39
C LEU A 654 -5.24 -13.20 29.26
N LEU A 655 -4.84 -14.29 28.61
CA LEU A 655 -4.27 -15.46 29.29
C LEU A 655 -2.76 -15.34 29.49
N ILE A 656 -2.11 -14.49 28.71
CA ILE A 656 -0.76 -13.99 28.95
C ILE A 656 -0.92 -12.50 29.23
N GLU A 657 -0.74 -12.10 30.49
CA GLU A 657 -0.99 -10.71 30.93
C GLU A 657 -0.05 -9.73 30.21
N ASP A 658 1.23 -10.08 30.07
CA ASP A 658 2.23 -9.33 29.32
C ASP A 658 2.39 -9.89 27.90
N TYR A 659 1.36 -9.70 27.08
CA TYR A 659 1.39 -9.95 25.64
C TYR A 659 1.36 -8.61 24.90
N PRO A 660 2.53 -8.01 24.58
CA PRO A 660 2.62 -6.61 24.17
C PRO A 660 1.75 -6.24 22.97
N TYR A 661 1.72 -7.06 21.91
CA TYR A 661 0.86 -6.82 20.76
C TYR A 661 -0.63 -6.75 21.13
N ALA A 662 -1.10 -7.64 22.00
CA ALA A 662 -2.50 -7.70 22.40
C ALA A 662 -2.86 -6.56 23.36
N VAL A 663 -1.98 -6.25 24.32
CA VAL A 663 -2.17 -5.15 25.28
C VAL A 663 -2.28 -3.82 24.54
N ASP A 664 -1.28 -3.49 23.72
CA ASP A 664 -1.26 -2.24 22.98
C ASP A 664 -2.35 -2.22 21.90
N GLY A 665 -2.56 -3.35 21.23
CA GLY A 665 -3.54 -3.49 20.17
C GLY A 665 -4.98 -3.27 20.66
N LEU A 666 -5.33 -3.73 21.86
CA LEU A 666 -6.67 -3.55 22.42
C LEU A 666 -6.96 -2.08 22.75
N GLU A 667 -5.96 -1.32 23.20
CA GLU A 667 -6.10 0.13 23.41
C GLU A 667 -6.40 0.85 22.08
N ILE A 668 -5.64 0.53 21.03
CA ILE A 668 -5.85 1.10 19.70
C ILE A 668 -7.20 0.68 19.12
N TRP A 669 -7.59 -0.59 19.29
CA TRP A 669 -8.89 -1.11 18.84
C TRP A 669 -10.04 -0.33 19.48
N SER A 670 -10.06 -0.21 20.81
CA SER A 670 -11.13 0.48 21.54
C SER A 670 -11.21 1.97 21.20
N ALA A 671 -10.06 2.62 20.95
CA ALA A 671 -10.04 4.00 20.49
C ALA A 671 -10.66 4.16 19.09
N ILE A 672 -10.34 3.26 18.15
CA ILE A 672 -10.93 3.24 16.80
C ILE A 672 -12.42 2.94 16.87
N GLU A 673 -12.83 1.93 17.65
CA GLU A 673 -14.23 1.55 17.82
C GLU A 673 -15.07 2.71 18.37
N THR A 674 -14.57 3.40 19.39
CA THR A 674 -15.23 4.59 19.96
C THR A 674 -15.38 5.69 18.92
N TRP A 675 -14.29 6.03 18.21
CA TRP A 675 -14.32 7.05 17.15
C TRP A 675 -15.32 6.71 16.04
N VAL A 676 -15.28 5.47 15.53
CA VAL A 676 -16.17 5.02 14.46
C VAL A 676 -17.61 5.00 14.94
N GLY A 677 -17.88 4.55 16.18
CA GLY A 677 -19.19 4.57 16.80
C GLY A 677 -19.78 5.98 16.88
N ASP A 678 -19.03 6.92 17.45
CA ASP A 678 -19.46 8.32 17.58
C ASP A 678 -19.70 8.98 16.22
N TYR A 679 -18.79 8.75 15.25
CA TYR A 679 -18.91 9.27 13.90
C TYR A 679 -20.15 8.72 13.19
N CYS A 680 -20.38 7.41 13.23
CA CYS A 680 -21.55 6.78 12.62
C CYS A 680 -22.85 7.25 13.27
N ASN A 681 -22.92 7.32 14.61
CA ASN A 681 -24.09 7.82 15.34
C ASN A 681 -24.40 9.29 15.04
N PHE A 682 -23.43 10.09 14.59
CA PHE A 682 -23.68 11.45 14.14
C PHE A 682 -24.55 11.50 12.87
N TYR A 683 -24.30 10.62 11.90
CA TYR A 683 -24.99 10.61 10.60
C TYR A 683 -26.17 9.64 10.52
N TYR A 684 -26.08 8.48 11.18
CA TYR A 684 -27.10 7.43 11.17
C TYR A 684 -27.78 7.37 12.53
N LYS A 685 -29.04 7.81 12.60
CA LYS A 685 -29.80 7.88 13.87
C LYS A 685 -30.57 6.60 14.17
N THR A 686 -30.85 5.79 13.16
CA THR A 686 -31.57 4.53 13.29
C THR A 686 -31.03 3.49 12.31
N ASP A 687 -31.30 2.22 12.57
CA ASP A 687 -30.90 1.11 11.70
C ASP A 687 -31.58 1.22 10.32
N GLU A 688 -32.79 1.78 10.24
CA GLU A 688 -33.50 2.01 8.97
C GLU A 688 -32.83 3.07 8.09
N MET A 689 -31.96 3.93 8.63
CA MET A 689 -31.15 4.84 7.80
C MET A 689 -29.94 4.13 7.18
N VAL A 690 -29.50 3.03 7.78
CA VAL A 690 -28.39 2.20 7.28
C VAL A 690 -28.89 1.22 6.21
N GLN A 691 -30.10 0.67 6.39
CA GLN A 691 -30.80 -0.19 5.42
C GLN A 691 -31.25 0.58 4.18
#